data_AF-A0A9R0UXF2-F1
#
_entry.id   AF-A0A9R0UXF2-F1
#
_cell.length_a   1.000
_cell.length_b   1.000
_cell.length_c   1.000
_cell.angle_alpha   90.00
_cell.angle_beta   90.00
_cell.angle_gamma   90.00
#
_symmetry.space_group_name_H-M   'P 1'
#
loop_
_entity.id
_entity.type
_entity.pdbx_description
1 polymer ?
#
loop_
_entity_poly.entity_id
_entity_poly.type
_entity_poly.pdbx_seq_one_letter_code
_entity_poly.pdbx_strand_id
1 'polypeptide(L)'
;MVLDASHLMVNRFPDPKSMADDLHSIGCKSIWMLDPGIKKEKGYFVYDSGSETDVWIKKADGSPFIGEVWPGDCVFPDFTCERTRTWWASLVRDFVSNGVDGIWNDMNEPAVFKTTTKTMPESNIHRGDADIGGVQNHSYYHNVYGMLMARSTYEGMVMASTDKRPFVLTRAGFIGSQRYAATWTGDNLSNWEHMHMSLPMVLQLGLSGQPLSGPDIGGFAGNATPKLFGRWMGVGALFPFSRGHSETGSIDHEPWSFGEECEEVCRLALLRRYRLLPHIYTLFYLSHKKGAPVAAPLFFADSQDPGLRKIETSFLLGPLLICASTSPDKGAHECAHKLPKGVWSRFDFGDSHPDLPVMYLQGGAILPVGRPIKHVGEASLDDDLSLIVSLDENGKAEGVLFEDAGDGYGFTQGNYLLTYYVAQVHSSVVSVKVLKTEGSWNRPKRNLNISILLGGGAMISSHGVDGEELHITMPSGSEVSSLVATSELELKKRLEMISPIPDIDEPSGQEGAELSKIPIDLKSGDWLLKVVPWIGGRIISMTHLPTDSQWLHSRIEINGYEEYSGTEYRSAGCTEEYKVVRRYLEQSGEEESICLEGDIGGGLVLQRHISILKDNPKIVQINSSIQARSVGAGSGGFSRLVCLRVHPTFTLLHPTEVVVAFTAINGSKQEFSPESGEVTLEGDLRPNGEWMLVDKCVGVSLVNTFDPSQVSKCLVHWGTGDLNMELWSEERPVSKDTPLTICHQYELRQTC
;
A
#
# COMPACT_ATOMS: atom_id res chain seq x y z
N MET A 1 14.53 -14.85 -3.61
CA MET A 1 15.74 -15.67 -3.38
C MET A 1 15.43 -16.49 -2.15
N VAL A 2 14.97 -17.72 -2.32
CA VAL A 2 14.95 -18.67 -1.21
C VAL A 2 16.40 -19.12 -1.03
N LEU A 3 16.84 -19.46 0.17
CA LEU A 3 18.11 -20.18 0.35
C LEU A 3 18.06 -21.44 -0.53
N ASP A 4 18.51 -21.35 -1.77
CA ASP A 4 18.69 -22.44 -2.72
C ASP A 4 20.16 -22.37 -3.13
N ALA A 5 20.99 -22.84 -2.22
CA ALA A 5 22.37 -23.17 -2.49
C ALA A 5 22.40 -24.64 -2.95
N SER A 6 22.23 -24.86 -4.25
CA SER A 6 23.04 -25.88 -4.94
C SER A 6 22.98 -25.80 -6.47
N HIS A 7 21.90 -25.31 -7.10
CA HIS A 7 21.81 -25.29 -8.57
C HIS A 7 21.46 -23.94 -9.23
N LEU A 8 20.59 -23.12 -8.63
CA LEU A 8 20.18 -21.83 -9.23
C LEU A 8 21.15 -20.69 -8.92
N MET A 9 21.65 -20.59 -7.68
CA MET A 9 22.68 -19.60 -7.33
C MET A 9 23.97 -19.82 -8.11
N VAL A 10 24.47 -21.06 -8.22
CA VAL A 10 25.76 -21.34 -8.87
C VAL A 10 25.78 -20.93 -10.36
N ASN A 11 24.63 -21.00 -11.05
CA ASN A 11 24.58 -20.67 -12.48
C ASN A 11 24.30 -19.19 -12.78
N ARG A 12 23.56 -18.47 -11.91
CA ARG A 12 23.24 -17.04 -12.11
C ARG A 12 24.12 -16.09 -11.29
N PHE A 13 24.54 -16.52 -10.10
CA PHE A 13 25.38 -15.81 -9.16
C PHE A 13 26.55 -16.72 -8.72
N PRO A 14 27.46 -17.09 -9.64
CA PRO A 14 28.53 -18.06 -9.38
C PRO A 14 29.50 -17.61 -8.29
N ASP A 15 29.72 -16.29 -8.16
CA ASP A 15 30.53 -15.68 -7.12
C ASP A 15 29.74 -14.55 -6.43
N PRO A 16 28.88 -14.90 -5.45
CA PRO A 16 28.05 -13.93 -4.73
C PRO A 16 28.88 -12.84 -4.03
N LYS A 17 30.08 -13.21 -3.56
CA LYS A 17 30.96 -12.32 -2.82
C LYS A 17 31.60 -11.28 -3.73
N SER A 18 32.14 -11.70 -4.87
CA SER A 18 32.71 -10.76 -5.85
C SER A 18 31.66 -9.76 -6.32
N MET A 19 30.41 -10.19 -6.55
CA MET A 19 29.33 -9.27 -6.91
C MET A 19 29.06 -8.23 -5.82
N ALA A 20 29.04 -8.64 -4.55
CA ALA A 20 28.86 -7.71 -3.44
C ALA A 20 30.03 -6.72 -3.33
N ASP A 21 31.27 -7.20 -3.49
CA ASP A 21 32.47 -6.36 -3.48
C ASP A 21 32.44 -5.33 -4.64
N ASP A 22 31.97 -5.72 -5.83
CA ASP A 22 31.78 -4.81 -6.97
C ASP A 22 30.74 -3.72 -6.68
N LEU A 23 29.60 -4.08 -6.09
CA LEU A 23 28.57 -3.12 -5.66
C LEU A 23 29.11 -2.14 -4.61
N HIS A 24 29.89 -2.64 -3.64
CA HIS A 24 30.51 -1.81 -2.61
C HIS A 24 31.52 -0.82 -3.20
N SER A 25 32.23 -1.21 -4.26
CA SER A 25 33.21 -0.33 -4.93
C SER A 25 32.61 0.93 -5.54
N ILE A 26 31.32 0.89 -5.88
CA ILE A 26 30.54 2.04 -6.40
C ILE A 26 29.61 2.65 -5.34
N GLY A 27 29.75 2.25 -4.07
CA GLY A 27 28.98 2.79 -2.94
C GLY A 27 27.55 2.24 -2.79
N CYS A 28 27.20 1.20 -3.55
CA CYS A 28 25.93 0.48 -3.42
C CYS A 28 26.00 -0.56 -2.29
N LYS A 29 24.84 -0.96 -1.77
CA LYS A 29 24.67 -2.00 -0.75
C LYS A 29 23.85 -3.16 -1.30
N SER A 30 23.99 -4.34 -0.71
CA SER A 30 23.31 -5.55 -1.18
C SER A 30 22.35 -6.12 -0.12
N ILE A 31 21.06 -6.18 -0.44
CA ILE A 31 19.99 -6.66 0.46
C ILE A 31 19.33 -7.91 -0.11
N TRP A 32 19.40 -9.05 0.60
CA TRP A 32 19.04 -10.36 0.03
C TRP A 32 17.86 -10.97 0.78
N MET A 33 16.94 -11.57 0.01
CA MET A 33 15.73 -12.17 0.56
C MET A 33 16.03 -13.53 1.22
N LEU A 34 15.38 -13.81 2.35
CA LEU A 34 15.38 -15.08 3.07
C LEU A 34 13.96 -15.35 3.60
N ASP A 35 13.31 -16.38 3.07
CA ASP A 35 11.93 -16.75 3.39
C ASP A 35 11.89 -17.88 4.44
N PRO A 36 10.79 -18.04 5.21
CA PRO A 36 10.67 -19.10 6.22
C PRO A 36 10.36 -20.48 5.63
N GLY A 37 9.97 -20.57 4.36
CA GLY A 37 9.70 -21.85 3.70
C GLY A 37 10.99 -22.53 3.27
N ILE A 38 11.43 -23.55 4.01
CA ILE A 38 12.64 -24.32 3.69
C ILE A 38 12.26 -25.51 2.83
N LYS A 39 12.80 -25.56 1.60
CA LYS A 39 12.56 -26.66 0.65
C LYS A 39 12.83 -28.01 1.32
N LYS A 40 11.85 -28.90 1.27
CA LYS A 40 11.94 -30.26 1.81
C LYS A 40 12.73 -31.15 0.84
N GLU A 41 14.05 -31.06 0.89
CA GLU A 41 14.94 -31.78 -0.03
C GLU A 41 16.12 -32.39 0.72
N LYS A 42 16.23 -33.72 0.69
CA LYS A 42 17.38 -34.42 1.29
C LYS A 42 18.66 -34.07 0.54
N GLY A 43 19.72 -33.74 1.27
CA GLY A 43 20.99 -33.26 0.71
C GLY A 43 21.08 -31.73 0.66
N TYR A 44 19.96 -31.03 0.86
CA TYR A 44 19.99 -29.59 1.07
C TYR A 44 20.34 -29.31 2.54
N PHE A 45 21.53 -28.75 2.78
CA PHE A 45 22.12 -28.67 4.13
C PHE A 45 21.25 -27.93 5.16
N VAL A 46 20.43 -26.94 4.76
CA VAL A 46 19.51 -26.25 5.68
C VAL A 46 18.38 -27.19 6.10
N TYR A 47 17.81 -27.94 5.16
CA TYR A 47 16.81 -28.96 5.47
C TYR A 47 17.39 -30.10 6.32
N ASP A 48 18.58 -30.59 5.98
CA ASP A 48 19.22 -31.68 6.72
C ASP A 48 19.56 -31.24 8.15
N SER A 49 20.24 -30.09 8.33
CA SER A 49 20.63 -29.58 9.66
C SER A 49 19.43 -29.21 10.54
N GLY A 50 18.37 -28.62 9.98
CA GLY A 50 17.15 -28.32 10.73
C GLY A 50 16.40 -29.59 11.14
N SER A 51 16.43 -30.64 10.31
CA SER A 51 15.86 -31.95 10.65
C SER A 51 16.64 -32.64 11.76
N GLU A 52 17.97 -32.61 11.71
CA GLU A 52 18.85 -33.13 12.77
C GLU A 52 18.63 -32.41 14.11
N THR A 53 18.33 -31.11 14.06
CA THR A 53 18.12 -30.25 15.24
C THR A 53 16.67 -30.26 15.76
N ASP A 54 15.75 -30.92 15.04
CA ASP A 54 14.29 -30.98 15.29
C ASP A 54 13.64 -29.58 15.38
N VAL A 55 13.94 -28.69 14.43
CA VAL A 55 13.47 -27.27 14.47
C VAL A 55 12.12 -27.04 13.79
N TRP A 56 11.53 -28.04 13.14
CA TRP A 56 10.32 -27.85 12.34
C TRP A 56 9.05 -27.76 13.18
N ILE A 57 8.09 -26.94 12.72
CA ILE A 57 6.70 -26.95 13.20
C ILE A 57 6.05 -28.30 12.87
N LYS A 58 5.20 -28.80 13.76
CA LYS A 58 4.60 -30.13 13.66
C LYS A 58 3.09 -30.07 13.40
N LYS A 59 2.54 -31.12 12.81
CA LYS A 59 1.09 -31.40 12.82
C LYS A 59 0.68 -32.04 14.15
N ALA A 60 -0.62 -32.21 14.36
CA ALA A 60 -1.17 -32.91 15.53
C ALA A 60 -0.66 -34.36 15.70
N ASP A 61 -0.28 -35.03 14.61
CA ASP A 61 0.30 -36.39 14.62
C ASP A 61 1.80 -36.42 15.00
N GLY A 62 2.41 -35.26 15.26
CA GLY A 62 3.82 -35.11 15.62
C GLY A 62 4.80 -35.11 14.44
N SER A 63 4.35 -35.34 13.20
CA SER A 63 5.19 -35.23 12.01
C SER A 63 5.37 -33.76 11.58
N PRO A 64 6.48 -33.39 10.91
CA PRO A 64 6.68 -32.03 10.41
C PRO A 64 5.53 -31.59 9.50
N PHE A 65 5.11 -30.33 9.66
CA PHE A 65 4.19 -29.71 8.72
C PHE A 65 4.88 -29.47 7.38
N ILE A 66 4.18 -29.79 6.30
CA ILE A 66 4.63 -29.56 4.93
C ILE A 66 3.60 -28.65 4.27
N GLY A 67 4.06 -27.50 3.76
CA GLY A 67 3.24 -26.55 3.01
C GLY A 67 3.93 -26.19 1.69
N GLU A 68 3.13 -25.91 0.66
CA GLU A 68 3.68 -25.51 -0.65
C GLU A 68 3.82 -23.99 -0.73
N VAL A 69 5.01 -23.54 -1.12
CA VAL A 69 5.37 -22.13 -1.43
C VAL A 69 6.31 -22.10 -2.65
N TRP A 70 7.10 -21.04 -2.84
CA TRP A 70 7.93 -20.82 -4.04
C TRP A 70 8.80 -22.00 -4.51
N PRO A 71 9.56 -22.71 -3.65
CA PRO A 71 10.39 -23.84 -4.08
C PRO A 71 9.63 -25.20 -4.05
N GLY A 72 8.29 -25.18 -3.97
CA GLY A 72 7.46 -26.37 -3.82
C GLY A 72 7.23 -26.75 -2.36
N ASP A 73 7.27 -28.05 -2.06
CA ASP A 73 7.08 -28.60 -0.71
C ASP A 73 8.13 -28.05 0.26
N CYS A 74 7.67 -27.38 1.33
CA CYS A 74 8.52 -26.79 2.35
C CYS A 74 8.16 -27.23 3.76
N VAL A 75 9.17 -27.26 4.62
CA VAL A 75 9.03 -27.27 6.09
C VAL A 75 9.27 -25.87 6.64
N PHE A 76 8.72 -25.59 7.82
CA PHE A 76 8.73 -24.26 8.43
C PHE A 76 9.44 -24.31 9.79
N PRO A 77 10.48 -23.47 10.03
CA PRO A 77 11.13 -23.37 11.33
C PRO A 77 10.17 -22.89 12.42
N ASP A 78 10.18 -23.55 13.57
CA ASP A 78 9.44 -23.11 14.74
C ASP A 78 10.19 -22.01 15.51
N PHE A 79 10.10 -20.76 15.05
CA PHE A 79 10.77 -19.60 15.67
C PHE A 79 10.33 -19.30 17.11
N THR A 80 9.28 -19.98 17.61
CA THR A 80 8.85 -19.90 19.01
C THR A 80 9.85 -20.57 19.97
N CYS A 81 10.79 -21.36 19.44
CA CYS A 81 11.81 -22.05 20.23
C CYS A 81 13.18 -21.38 20.15
N GLU A 82 13.85 -21.16 21.28
CA GLU A 82 15.21 -20.59 21.33
C GLU A 82 16.20 -21.38 20.49
N ARG A 83 16.09 -22.72 20.50
CA ARG A 83 16.91 -23.61 19.67
C ARG A 83 16.78 -23.28 18.19
N THR A 84 15.57 -23.08 17.69
CA THR A 84 15.31 -22.75 16.28
C THR A 84 15.83 -21.36 15.95
N ARG A 85 15.62 -20.38 16.84
CA ARG A 85 16.14 -19.02 16.64
C ARG A 85 17.67 -19.00 16.57
N THR A 86 18.34 -19.77 17.44
CA THR A 86 19.80 -19.93 17.45
C THR A 86 20.32 -20.62 16.19
N TRP A 87 19.63 -21.67 15.74
CA TRP A 87 19.93 -22.35 14.48
C TRP A 87 19.82 -21.39 13.29
N TRP A 88 18.72 -20.64 13.19
CA TRP A 88 18.52 -19.64 12.15
C TRP A 88 19.56 -18.52 12.19
N ALA A 89 19.83 -17.97 13.38
CA ALA A 89 20.84 -16.92 13.57
C ALA A 89 22.23 -17.37 13.12
N SER A 90 22.58 -18.65 13.36
CA SER A 90 23.85 -19.22 12.89
C SER A 90 23.92 -19.31 11.36
N LEU A 91 22.83 -19.70 10.71
CA LEU A 91 22.74 -19.70 9.24
C LEU A 91 22.86 -18.28 8.66
N VAL A 92 22.18 -17.30 9.28
CA VAL A 92 22.26 -15.90 8.86
C VAL A 92 23.67 -15.35 9.04
N ARG A 93 24.34 -15.64 10.16
CA ARG A 93 25.74 -15.25 10.40
C ARG A 93 26.64 -15.71 9.26
N ASP A 94 26.53 -16.98 8.88
CA ASP A 94 27.35 -17.57 7.82
C ASP A 94 26.96 -17.00 6.45
N PHE A 95 25.67 -16.74 6.21
CA PHE A 95 25.18 -16.14 4.98
C PHE A 95 25.68 -14.71 4.75
N VAL A 96 25.73 -13.89 5.80
CA VAL A 96 26.25 -12.51 5.75
C VAL A 96 27.72 -12.46 5.32
N SER A 97 28.50 -13.52 5.53
CA SER A 97 29.90 -13.60 5.09
C SER A 97 30.09 -13.47 3.56
N ASN A 98 29.02 -13.65 2.78
CA ASN A 98 29.00 -13.41 1.34
C ASN A 98 29.00 -11.91 0.95
N GLY A 99 29.09 -10.99 1.90
CA GLY A 99 29.10 -9.54 1.62
C GLY A 99 27.72 -8.87 1.66
N VAL A 100 26.72 -9.56 2.20
CA VAL A 100 25.35 -9.04 2.34
C VAL A 100 25.32 -7.94 3.42
N ASP A 101 24.70 -6.79 3.11
CA ASP A 101 24.58 -5.67 4.06
C ASP A 101 23.26 -5.68 4.84
N GLY A 102 22.25 -6.41 4.33
CA GLY A 102 20.95 -6.55 4.99
C GLY A 102 20.12 -7.68 4.44
N ILE A 103 19.10 -8.05 5.20
CA ILE A 103 18.25 -9.21 4.90
C ILE A 103 16.79 -8.78 4.76
N TRP A 104 16.12 -9.33 3.76
CA TRP A 104 14.68 -9.17 3.56
C TRP A 104 13.97 -10.47 3.92
N ASN A 105 13.18 -10.48 4.98
CA ASN A 105 12.30 -11.59 5.35
C ASN A 105 10.91 -11.38 4.75
N ASP A 106 10.61 -12.13 3.70
CA ASP A 106 9.30 -12.15 3.06
C ASP A 106 8.52 -13.43 3.43
N MET A 107 7.23 -13.46 3.09
CA MET A 107 6.37 -14.64 3.23
C MET A 107 6.21 -15.12 4.67
N ASN A 108 6.46 -14.25 5.65
CA ASN A 108 6.64 -14.61 7.05
C ASN A 108 5.42 -14.36 7.95
N GLU A 109 4.22 -14.29 7.36
CA GLU A 109 2.95 -14.34 8.08
C GLU A 109 2.75 -15.61 8.94
N PRO A 110 3.07 -16.85 8.52
CA PRO A 110 3.70 -17.33 7.27
C PRO A 110 2.73 -17.63 6.12
N ALA A 111 3.12 -17.28 4.90
CA ALA A 111 2.34 -17.59 3.70
C ALA A 111 2.43 -19.09 3.32
N VAL A 112 1.31 -19.69 2.92
CA VAL A 112 1.24 -21.07 2.41
C VAL A 112 0.22 -21.15 1.28
N PHE A 113 0.64 -21.47 0.05
CA PHE A 113 -0.20 -21.31 -1.15
C PHE A 113 -1.42 -22.23 -1.18
N LYS A 114 -1.24 -23.49 -0.76
CA LYS A 114 -2.24 -24.56 -0.83
C LYS A 114 -2.99 -24.75 0.49
N THR A 115 -3.50 -23.65 1.03
CA THR A 115 -4.40 -23.65 2.20
C THR A 115 -5.56 -22.69 1.96
N THR A 116 -6.69 -22.91 2.63
CA THR A 116 -7.89 -22.07 2.51
C THR A 116 -7.61 -20.63 2.91
N THR A 117 -6.83 -20.41 3.97
CA THR A 117 -6.52 -19.09 4.53
C THR A 117 -5.23 -18.48 3.98
N LYS A 118 -4.56 -19.15 3.04
CA LYS A 118 -3.23 -18.78 2.51
C LYS A 118 -2.13 -18.66 3.59
N THR A 119 -2.33 -19.30 4.74
CA THR A 119 -1.36 -19.38 5.83
C THR A 119 -1.37 -20.77 6.48
N MET A 120 -0.53 -20.98 7.47
CA MET A 120 -0.39 -22.25 8.16
C MET A 120 -1.68 -22.65 8.89
N PRO A 121 -2.08 -23.93 8.85
CA PRO A 121 -3.28 -24.39 9.56
C PRO A 121 -3.20 -24.11 11.06
N GLU A 122 -4.27 -23.60 11.64
CA GLU A 122 -4.33 -23.20 13.05
C GLU A 122 -4.00 -24.35 14.02
N SER A 123 -4.31 -25.59 13.64
CA SER A 123 -4.08 -26.79 14.45
C SER A 123 -2.63 -27.29 14.46
N ASN A 124 -1.74 -26.67 13.69
CA ASN A 124 -0.32 -26.98 13.74
C ASN A 124 0.25 -26.65 15.13
N ILE A 125 1.20 -27.46 15.59
CA ILE A 125 1.74 -27.39 16.95
C ILE A 125 3.12 -26.73 16.92
N HIS A 126 3.25 -25.67 17.71
CA HIS A 126 4.50 -25.03 18.08
C HIS A 126 4.91 -25.51 19.47
N ARG A 127 6.21 -25.72 19.69
CA ARG A 127 6.69 -26.18 21.01
C ARG A 127 6.80 -25.04 22.01
N GLY A 128 7.07 -23.81 21.56
CA GLY A 128 7.12 -22.57 22.35
C GLY A 128 8.04 -22.58 23.56
N ASP A 129 8.88 -21.56 23.71
CA ASP A 129 9.57 -21.35 24.99
C ASP A 129 8.56 -21.09 26.11
N ALA A 130 8.88 -21.50 27.34
CA ALA A 130 7.94 -21.45 28.47
C ALA A 130 7.49 -20.02 28.82
N ASP A 131 8.36 -19.04 28.60
CA ASP A 131 8.13 -17.61 28.85
C ASP A 131 7.22 -16.95 27.82
N ILE A 132 7.06 -17.55 26.63
CA ILE A 132 6.19 -17.02 25.57
C ILE A 132 4.89 -17.82 25.38
N GLY A 133 4.64 -18.85 26.20
CA GLY A 133 3.37 -19.59 26.22
C GLY A 133 3.48 -21.11 26.19
N GLY A 134 4.68 -21.67 26.02
CA GLY A 134 4.92 -23.11 25.94
C GLY A 134 4.30 -23.77 24.70
N VAL A 135 4.03 -25.08 24.78
CA VAL A 135 3.46 -25.83 23.65
C VAL A 135 2.04 -25.34 23.37
N GLN A 136 1.81 -24.79 22.18
CA GLN A 136 0.50 -24.29 21.75
C GLN A 136 0.26 -24.56 20.27
N ASN A 137 -0.99 -24.37 19.85
CA ASN A 137 -1.37 -24.38 18.45
C ASN A 137 -0.90 -23.11 17.72
N HIS A 138 -0.83 -23.16 16.39
CA HIS A 138 -0.40 -22.05 15.54
C HIS A 138 -1.28 -20.81 15.73
N SER A 139 -2.58 -20.98 15.99
CA SER A 139 -3.49 -19.86 16.30
C SER A 139 -3.03 -18.98 17.48
N TYR A 140 -2.30 -19.55 18.45
CA TYR A 140 -1.72 -18.79 19.56
C TYR A 140 -0.52 -17.94 19.13
N TYR A 141 0.29 -18.45 18.18
CA TYR A 141 1.57 -17.84 17.79
C TYR A 141 1.57 -17.12 16.44
N HIS A 142 0.49 -17.22 15.65
CA HIS A 142 0.42 -16.76 14.26
C HIS A 142 1.02 -15.35 14.07
N ASN A 143 0.50 -14.36 14.80
CA ASN A 143 0.93 -12.97 14.64
C ASN A 143 2.34 -12.66 15.17
N VAL A 144 2.92 -13.51 16.03
CA VAL A 144 4.31 -13.31 16.52
C VAL A 144 5.34 -14.07 15.69
N TYR A 145 4.93 -14.99 14.81
CA TYR A 145 5.81 -15.80 13.99
C TYR A 145 6.78 -14.94 13.16
N GLY A 146 6.26 -13.98 12.39
CA GLY A 146 7.07 -13.08 11.57
C GLY A 146 8.03 -12.21 12.38
N MET A 147 7.58 -11.70 13.54
CA MET A 147 8.44 -10.93 14.45
C MET A 147 9.59 -11.80 14.99
N LEU A 148 9.33 -13.06 15.34
CA LEU A 148 10.35 -13.97 15.86
C LEU A 148 11.36 -14.38 14.78
N MET A 149 10.93 -14.52 13.52
CA MET A 149 11.84 -14.67 12.38
C MET A 149 12.72 -13.44 12.22
N ALA A 150 12.13 -12.24 12.16
CA ALA A 150 12.86 -10.98 12.03
C ALA A 150 13.87 -10.77 13.17
N ARG A 151 13.48 -11.09 14.40
CA ARG A 151 14.38 -11.10 15.57
C ARG A 151 15.55 -12.05 15.37
N SER A 152 15.28 -13.29 14.94
CA SER A 152 16.32 -14.31 14.74
C SER A 152 17.30 -13.90 13.64
N THR A 153 16.80 -13.29 12.57
CA THR A 153 17.62 -12.70 11.49
C THR A 153 18.48 -11.56 12.02
N TYR A 154 17.90 -10.63 12.78
CA TYR A 154 18.62 -9.53 13.41
C TYR A 154 19.75 -10.04 14.32
N GLU A 155 19.46 -11.00 15.20
CA GLU A 155 20.44 -11.62 16.09
C GLU A 155 21.58 -12.30 15.30
N GLY A 156 21.26 -12.99 14.20
CA GLY A 156 22.26 -13.57 13.30
C GLY A 156 23.16 -12.54 12.61
N MET A 157 22.61 -11.40 12.20
CA MET A 157 23.39 -10.29 11.65
C MET A 157 24.31 -9.65 12.71
N VAL A 158 23.83 -9.47 13.94
CA VAL A 158 24.68 -9.01 15.06
C VAL A 158 25.82 -10.00 15.34
N MET A 159 25.54 -11.31 15.28
CA MET A 159 26.57 -12.34 15.41
C MET A 159 27.63 -12.28 14.29
N ALA A 160 27.26 -11.83 13.09
CA ALA A 160 28.19 -11.68 11.97
C ALA A 160 29.13 -10.49 12.14
N SER A 161 28.64 -9.38 12.71
CA SER A 161 29.42 -8.17 12.91
C SER A 161 28.84 -7.31 14.02
N THR A 162 29.56 -7.20 15.14
CA THR A 162 29.17 -6.33 16.27
C THR A 162 29.34 -4.83 15.98
N ASP A 163 30.09 -4.50 14.94
CA ASP A 163 30.46 -3.12 14.59
C ASP A 163 29.49 -2.47 13.60
N LYS A 164 28.52 -3.23 13.06
CA LYS A 164 27.54 -2.76 12.07
C LYS A 164 26.12 -2.86 12.62
N ARG A 165 25.27 -1.91 12.24
CA ARG A 165 23.84 -1.96 12.55
C ARG A 165 23.14 -2.91 11.58
N PRO A 166 22.42 -3.94 12.04
CA PRO A 166 21.65 -4.79 11.15
C PRO A 166 20.55 -4.02 10.42
N PHE A 167 20.41 -4.27 9.12
CA PHE A 167 19.22 -3.92 8.36
C PHE A 167 18.42 -5.19 8.06
N VAL A 168 17.26 -5.31 8.69
CA VAL A 168 16.27 -6.35 8.39
C VAL A 168 15.01 -5.67 7.88
N LEU A 169 14.49 -6.11 6.74
CA LEU A 169 13.18 -5.75 6.21
C LEU A 169 12.24 -6.94 6.43
N THR A 170 11.06 -6.74 7.02
CA THR A 170 10.08 -7.82 7.27
C THR A 170 8.71 -7.45 6.71
N ARG A 171 7.94 -8.44 6.22
CA ARG A 171 6.54 -8.20 5.82
C ARG A 171 5.61 -8.25 7.02
N ALA A 172 5.67 -9.37 7.74
CA ALA A 172 4.87 -9.61 8.92
C ALA A 172 5.62 -9.19 10.20
N GLY A 173 4.84 -8.75 11.18
CA GLY A 173 5.36 -8.36 12.50
C GLY A 173 4.25 -8.25 13.54
N PHE A 174 4.67 -8.04 14.78
CA PHE A 174 3.81 -7.75 15.92
C PHE A 174 4.26 -6.48 16.66
N ILE A 175 3.53 -6.05 17.68
CA ILE A 175 3.95 -4.95 18.56
C ILE A 175 5.36 -5.25 19.10
N GLY A 176 6.31 -4.36 18.83
CA GLY A 176 7.71 -4.53 19.21
C GLY A 176 8.66 -4.92 18.07
N SER A 177 8.15 -5.14 16.85
CA SER A 177 8.99 -5.49 15.68
C SER A 177 9.98 -4.39 15.29
N GLN A 178 9.69 -3.13 15.62
CA GLN A 178 10.59 -2.00 15.37
C GLN A 178 11.96 -2.12 16.05
N ARG A 179 12.10 -3.01 17.03
CA ARG A 179 13.39 -3.32 17.66
C ARG A 179 14.34 -4.10 16.74
N TYR A 180 13.80 -4.76 15.73
CA TYR A 180 14.52 -5.74 14.92
C TYR A 180 14.50 -5.44 13.43
N ALA A 181 13.44 -4.80 12.90
CA ALA A 181 13.27 -4.67 11.46
C ALA A 181 12.47 -3.43 11.03
N ALA A 182 12.81 -2.93 9.84
CA ALA A 182 11.96 -2.13 8.98
C ALA A 182 10.78 -2.96 8.45
N THR A 183 9.70 -2.30 8.03
CA THR A 183 8.58 -2.98 7.36
C THR A 183 8.24 -2.29 6.04
N TRP A 184 7.57 -2.98 5.13
CA TRP A 184 6.87 -2.35 4.02
C TRP A 184 5.40 -2.76 4.01
N THR A 185 4.58 -2.10 3.19
CA THR A 185 3.12 -2.29 3.16
C THR A 185 2.65 -3.51 2.35
N GLY A 186 3.55 -4.42 1.98
CA GLY A 186 3.24 -5.60 1.18
C GLY A 186 3.04 -5.31 -0.31
N ASP A 187 2.54 -6.33 -0.99
CA ASP A 187 2.38 -6.43 -2.44
C ASP A 187 1.24 -5.50 -2.93
N ASN A 188 1.54 -4.21 -3.12
CA ASN A 188 0.59 -3.21 -3.61
C ASN A 188 0.43 -3.24 -5.15
N LEU A 189 -0.59 -2.55 -5.67
CA LEU A 189 -0.87 -2.48 -7.10
C LEU A 189 -0.32 -1.20 -7.72
N SER A 190 0.06 -1.28 -9.00
CA SER A 190 0.47 -0.14 -9.83
C SER A 190 -0.73 0.70 -10.29
N ASN A 191 -1.44 1.34 -9.34
CA ASN A 191 -2.55 2.26 -9.61
C ASN A 191 -2.61 3.46 -8.64
N TRP A 192 -3.44 4.45 -8.97
CA TRP A 192 -3.59 5.70 -8.22
C TRP A 192 -4.20 5.50 -6.84
N GLU A 193 -5.09 4.52 -6.68
CA GLU A 193 -5.72 4.17 -5.40
C GLU A 193 -4.69 3.66 -4.39
N HIS A 194 -3.78 2.78 -4.81
CA HIS A 194 -2.71 2.26 -3.95
C HIS A 194 -1.62 3.31 -3.68
N MET A 195 -1.36 4.21 -4.64
CA MET A 195 -0.54 5.39 -4.38
C MET A 195 -1.16 6.23 -3.26
N HIS A 196 -2.46 6.53 -3.35
CA HIS A 196 -3.18 7.27 -2.32
C HIS A 196 -3.13 6.55 -0.97
N MET A 197 -3.46 5.26 -0.93
CA MET A 197 -3.46 4.43 0.29
C MET A 197 -2.09 4.35 0.96
N SER A 198 -0.99 4.48 0.22
CA SER A 198 0.35 4.40 0.80
C SER A 198 0.62 5.45 1.87
N LEU A 199 0.03 6.66 1.75
CA LEU A 199 0.18 7.73 2.74
C LEU A 199 -0.45 7.34 4.10
N PRO A 200 -1.77 7.08 4.21
CA PRO A 200 -2.37 6.70 5.48
C PRO A 200 -1.78 5.40 6.03
N MET A 201 -1.39 4.42 5.21
CA MET A 201 -0.75 3.19 5.70
C MET A 201 0.59 3.46 6.41
N VAL A 202 1.47 4.28 5.80
CA VAL A 202 2.76 4.65 6.42
C VAL A 202 2.54 5.42 7.72
N LEU A 203 1.57 6.34 7.75
CA LEU A 203 1.27 7.13 8.95
C LEU A 203 0.72 6.26 10.09
N GLN A 204 -0.17 5.31 9.79
CA GLN A 204 -0.75 4.41 10.77
C GLN A 204 0.28 3.43 11.33
N LEU A 205 1.23 2.96 10.51
CA LEU A 205 2.37 2.16 10.98
C LEU A 205 3.27 2.97 11.92
N GLY A 206 3.57 4.23 11.57
CA GLY A 206 4.30 5.15 12.44
C GLY A 206 3.62 5.35 13.80
N LEU A 207 2.31 5.60 13.80
CA LEU A 207 1.51 5.73 15.03
C LEU A 207 1.46 4.44 15.86
N SER A 208 1.56 3.28 15.20
CA SER A 208 1.59 1.96 15.83
C SER A 208 2.99 1.56 16.33
N GLY A 209 3.95 2.49 16.30
CA GLY A 209 5.30 2.28 16.81
C GLY A 209 6.27 1.65 15.81
N GLN A 210 5.95 1.66 14.50
CA GLN A 210 6.82 1.19 13.44
C GLN A 210 7.30 2.38 12.56
N PRO A 211 8.38 3.08 12.95
CA PRO A 211 8.77 4.36 12.34
C PRO A 211 9.49 4.23 10.99
N LEU A 212 10.03 3.05 10.66
CA LEU A 212 10.74 2.78 9.41
C LEU A 212 9.85 1.92 8.49
N SER A 213 8.89 2.59 7.84
CA SER A 213 7.91 1.97 6.95
C SER A 213 7.71 2.73 5.64
N GLY A 214 7.28 2.03 4.59
CA GLY A 214 7.07 2.58 3.24
C GLY A 214 6.38 1.58 2.31
N PRO A 215 5.84 2.03 1.17
CA PRO A 215 5.30 1.15 0.14
C PRO A 215 6.38 0.68 -0.85
N ASP A 216 6.01 -0.23 -1.74
CA ASP A 216 6.71 -0.40 -3.01
C ASP A 216 6.30 0.73 -3.96
N ILE A 217 7.23 1.64 -4.21
CA ILE A 217 7.02 2.86 -4.99
C ILE A 217 6.82 2.47 -6.46
N GLY A 218 5.72 2.93 -7.05
CA GLY A 218 5.29 2.55 -8.39
C GLY A 218 4.25 1.42 -8.42
N GLY A 219 4.17 0.64 -7.36
CA GLY A 219 3.32 -0.55 -7.27
C GLY A 219 4.07 -1.83 -7.60
N PHE A 220 3.80 -2.89 -6.82
CA PHE A 220 4.40 -4.20 -7.00
C PHE A 220 3.76 -4.97 -8.17
N ALA A 221 2.44 -5.13 -8.14
CA ALA A 221 1.72 -5.91 -9.14
C ALA A 221 1.13 -5.03 -10.25
N GLY A 222 1.30 -5.50 -11.50
CA GLY A 222 0.99 -4.74 -12.71
C GLY A 222 2.01 -3.67 -13.08
N ASN A 223 1.79 -3.02 -14.21
CA ASN A 223 2.71 -2.02 -14.77
C ASN A 223 2.28 -0.61 -14.40
N ALA A 224 3.21 0.19 -13.86
CA ALA A 224 2.95 1.61 -13.64
C ALA A 224 2.90 2.36 -14.97
N THR A 225 2.08 3.41 -15.05
CA THR A 225 2.23 4.42 -16.11
C THR A 225 3.37 5.37 -15.75
N PRO A 226 4.05 6.03 -16.72
CA PRO A 226 5.08 7.01 -16.42
C PRO A 226 4.63 8.08 -15.42
N LYS A 227 3.41 8.60 -15.60
CA LYS A 227 2.84 9.66 -14.74
C LYS A 227 2.59 9.16 -13.32
N LEU A 228 2.04 7.95 -13.16
CA LEU A 228 1.86 7.32 -11.85
C LEU A 228 3.22 7.12 -11.16
N PHE A 229 4.20 6.55 -11.88
CA PHE A 229 5.52 6.27 -11.31
C PHE A 229 6.23 7.54 -10.86
N GLY A 230 6.26 8.59 -11.70
CA GLY A 230 6.87 9.87 -11.36
C GLY A 230 6.19 10.53 -10.16
N ARG A 231 4.86 10.52 -10.10
CA ARG A 231 4.11 11.06 -8.96
C ARG A 231 4.37 10.27 -7.68
N TRP A 232 4.38 8.95 -7.76
CA TRP A 232 4.64 8.08 -6.60
C TRP A 232 6.08 8.24 -6.12
N MET A 233 7.06 8.35 -7.01
CA MET A 233 8.45 8.64 -6.63
C MET A 233 8.57 9.99 -5.92
N GLY A 234 7.84 11.00 -6.38
CA GLY A 234 7.81 12.32 -5.75
C GLY A 234 7.48 12.30 -4.25
N VAL A 235 6.43 11.57 -3.87
CA VAL A 235 6.04 11.41 -2.45
C VAL A 235 6.82 10.29 -1.75
N GLY A 236 7.07 9.19 -2.46
CA GLY A 236 7.71 7.97 -1.96
C GLY A 236 9.18 8.18 -1.56
N ALA A 237 9.88 9.10 -2.22
CA ALA A 237 11.23 9.53 -1.84
C ALA A 237 11.27 10.17 -0.43
N LEU A 238 10.15 10.69 0.06
CA LEU A 238 10.03 11.37 1.35
C LEU A 238 9.49 10.47 2.47
N PHE A 239 9.13 9.21 2.17
CA PHE A 239 8.76 8.25 3.20
C PHE A 239 9.98 7.74 3.99
N PRO A 240 9.79 7.29 5.25
CA PRO A 240 10.86 6.76 6.09
C PRO A 240 11.63 5.62 5.40
N PHE A 241 10.90 4.62 4.89
CA PHE A 241 11.44 3.60 3.99
C PHE A 241 11.03 3.94 2.56
N SER A 242 12.00 3.92 1.63
CA SER A 242 11.81 4.36 0.25
C SER A 242 12.49 3.37 -0.69
N ARG A 243 11.67 2.55 -1.37
CA ARG A 243 12.11 1.47 -2.27
C ARG A 243 11.17 1.40 -3.48
N GLY A 244 11.72 1.40 -4.68
CA GLY A 244 11.01 0.92 -5.88
C GLY A 244 11.14 -0.60 -5.97
N HIS A 245 10.04 -1.31 -6.23
CA HIS A 245 10.01 -2.76 -6.34
C HIS A 245 8.81 -3.21 -7.19
N SER A 246 8.96 -4.29 -7.95
CA SER A 246 7.93 -4.83 -8.85
C SER A 246 7.97 -6.35 -8.92
N GLU A 247 6.87 -6.94 -9.37
CA GLU A 247 6.75 -8.39 -9.56
C GLU A 247 7.54 -8.90 -10.77
N THR A 248 7.85 -10.19 -10.77
CA THR A 248 8.47 -10.81 -11.96
C THR A 248 7.50 -10.80 -13.13
N GLY A 249 7.95 -10.29 -14.28
CA GLY A 249 7.16 -10.22 -15.52
C GLY A 249 6.47 -8.87 -15.74
N SER A 250 6.63 -7.90 -14.83
CA SER A 250 6.32 -6.49 -15.11
C SER A 250 7.32 -5.90 -16.12
N ILE A 251 7.03 -4.69 -16.59
CA ILE A 251 8.06 -3.83 -17.20
C ILE A 251 9.12 -3.46 -16.15
N ASP A 252 10.27 -2.99 -16.62
CA ASP A 252 11.33 -2.45 -15.77
C ASP A 252 10.80 -1.23 -14.99
N HIS A 253 10.95 -1.23 -13.66
CA HIS A 253 10.46 -0.18 -12.76
C HIS A 253 11.59 0.74 -12.24
N GLU A 254 12.75 0.75 -12.90
CA GLU A 254 13.79 1.75 -12.67
C GLU A 254 13.40 3.11 -13.28
N PRO A 255 13.82 4.25 -12.69
CA PRO A 255 13.40 5.58 -13.14
C PRO A 255 13.62 5.89 -14.63
N TRP A 256 14.71 5.40 -15.22
CA TRP A 256 15.06 5.62 -16.62
C TRP A 256 14.21 4.79 -17.60
N SER A 257 13.40 3.84 -17.12
CA SER A 257 12.56 2.98 -17.96
C SER A 257 11.25 3.66 -18.40
N PHE A 258 10.92 4.84 -17.85
CA PHE A 258 9.64 5.55 -18.06
C PHE A 258 9.74 6.79 -18.95
N GLY A 259 10.90 7.04 -19.59
CA GLY A 259 11.14 8.20 -20.44
C GLY A 259 11.71 9.41 -19.68
N GLU A 260 12.27 10.37 -20.43
CA GLU A 260 13.09 11.47 -19.90
C GLU A 260 12.30 12.38 -18.93
N GLU A 261 11.02 12.65 -19.19
CA GLU A 261 10.18 13.48 -18.32
C GLU A 261 9.96 12.82 -16.95
N CYS A 262 9.70 11.51 -16.92
CA CYS A 262 9.52 10.77 -15.67
C CYS A 262 10.85 10.60 -14.92
N GLU A 263 11.93 10.30 -15.65
CA GLU A 263 13.27 10.20 -15.07
C GLU A 263 13.69 11.51 -14.39
N GLU A 264 13.40 12.65 -15.01
CA GLU A 264 13.67 13.97 -14.44
C GLU A 264 12.94 14.20 -13.12
N VAL A 265 11.64 13.88 -13.05
CA VAL A 265 10.87 13.98 -11.80
C VAL A 265 11.45 13.08 -10.72
N CYS A 266 11.78 11.83 -11.07
CA CYS A 266 12.40 10.90 -10.14
C CYS A 266 13.75 11.41 -9.64
N ARG A 267 14.57 11.99 -10.52
CA ARG A 267 15.85 12.61 -10.18
C ARG A 267 15.67 13.75 -9.19
N LEU A 268 14.71 14.65 -9.42
CA LEU A 268 14.41 15.76 -8.50
C LEU A 268 13.89 15.24 -7.14
N ALA A 269 13.02 14.22 -7.14
CA ALA A 269 12.51 13.60 -5.92
C ALA A 269 13.64 12.99 -5.07
N LEU A 270 14.55 12.24 -5.71
CA LEU A 270 15.71 11.65 -5.04
C LEU A 270 16.67 12.72 -4.53
N LEU A 271 16.92 13.79 -5.30
CA LEU A 271 17.73 14.92 -4.84
C LEU A 271 17.13 15.59 -3.59
N ARG A 272 15.80 15.71 -3.49
CA ARG A 272 15.14 16.18 -2.26
C ARG A 272 15.43 15.27 -1.09
N ARG A 273 15.27 13.95 -1.27
CA ARG A 273 15.58 12.96 -0.22
C ARG A 273 17.02 13.12 0.27
N TYR A 274 17.99 13.18 -0.64
CA TYR A 274 19.40 13.29 -0.30
C TYR A 274 19.76 14.62 0.39
N ARG A 275 19.16 15.75 -0.04
CA ARG A 275 19.29 17.05 0.66
C ARG A 275 18.71 17.00 2.07
N LEU A 276 17.60 16.29 2.26
CA LEU A 276 16.89 16.17 3.54
C LEU A 276 17.46 15.06 4.45
N LEU A 277 18.48 14.31 4.05
CA LEU A 277 19.05 13.24 4.88
C LEU A 277 19.47 13.70 6.27
N PRO A 278 20.14 14.86 6.48
CA PRO A 278 20.47 15.31 7.84
C PRO A 278 19.24 15.48 8.74
N HIS A 279 18.14 15.99 8.17
CA HIS A 279 16.87 16.14 8.86
C HIS A 279 16.21 14.78 9.12
N ILE A 280 16.05 13.94 8.10
CA ILE A 280 15.42 12.62 8.21
C ILE A 280 16.19 11.75 9.22
N TYR A 281 17.52 11.79 9.20
CA TYR A 281 18.36 11.06 10.14
C TYR A 281 18.21 11.58 11.57
N THR A 282 18.08 12.89 11.73
CA THR A 282 17.74 13.49 13.04
C THR A 282 16.37 13.04 13.54
N LEU A 283 15.37 12.92 12.66
CA LEU A 283 14.06 12.37 13.03
C LEU A 283 14.15 10.90 13.46
N PHE A 284 14.98 10.08 12.80
CA PHE A 284 15.23 8.71 13.26
C PHE A 284 15.92 8.66 14.62
N TYR A 285 16.87 9.56 14.91
CA TYR A 285 17.44 9.69 16.25
C TYR A 285 16.38 10.04 17.30
N LEU A 286 15.50 11.01 17.00
CA LEU A 286 14.40 11.38 17.89
C LEU A 286 13.41 10.23 18.07
N SER A 287 13.11 9.48 17.00
CA SER A 287 12.27 8.28 17.05
C SER A 287 12.88 7.21 17.95
N HIS A 288 14.18 6.94 17.80
CA HIS A 288 14.93 6.00 18.65
C HIS A 288 14.92 6.41 20.13
N LYS A 289 15.03 7.71 20.43
CA LYS A 289 15.08 8.21 21.83
C LYS A 289 13.70 8.39 22.48
N LYS A 290 12.67 8.74 21.72
CA LYS A 290 11.38 9.19 22.25
C LYS A 290 10.18 8.39 21.74
N GLY A 291 10.35 7.49 20.77
CA GLY A 291 9.26 6.75 20.14
C GLY A 291 8.37 7.58 19.22
N ALA A 292 8.79 8.80 18.85
CA ALA A 292 8.03 9.64 17.92
C ALA A 292 8.05 9.04 16.50
N PRO A 293 6.95 9.13 15.73
CA PRO A 293 6.96 8.73 14.32
C PRO A 293 7.86 9.66 13.50
N VAL A 294 8.52 9.12 12.47
CA VAL A 294 9.34 9.92 11.54
C VAL A 294 8.45 10.69 10.56
N ALA A 295 7.50 9.98 9.92
CA ALA A 295 6.40 10.57 9.19
C ALA A 295 5.16 10.60 10.08
N ALA A 296 4.66 11.79 10.41
CA ALA A 296 3.55 11.99 11.35
C ALA A 296 2.31 12.54 10.66
N PRO A 297 1.08 12.17 11.09
CA PRO A 297 -0.13 12.77 10.59
C PRO A 297 -0.22 14.27 10.90
N LEU A 298 -0.95 15.01 10.09
CA LEU A 298 -1.02 16.46 10.18
C LEU A 298 -1.54 17.01 11.52
N PHE A 299 -2.40 16.25 12.21
CA PHE A 299 -2.94 16.66 13.52
C PHE A 299 -1.87 16.73 14.63
N PHE A 300 -0.64 16.25 14.40
CA PHE A 300 0.49 16.45 15.32
C PHE A 300 0.92 17.91 15.39
N ALA A 301 0.70 18.69 14.33
CA ALA A 301 0.99 20.12 14.31
C ALA A 301 -0.06 20.94 15.08
N ASP A 302 -1.32 20.49 15.09
CA ASP A 302 -2.40 21.13 15.84
C ASP A 302 -3.43 20.08 16.29
N SER A 303 -3.29 19.61 17.53
CA SER A 303 -4.18 18.60 18.11
C SER A 303 -5.60 19.12 18.41
N GLN A 304 -5.80 20.45 18.39
CA GLN A 304 -7.08 21.08 18.70
C GLN A 304 -8.01 21.16 17.49
N ASP A 305 -7.50 21.02 16.26
CA ASP A 305 -8.32 20.94 15.05
C ASP A 305 -8.63 19.47 14.70
N PRO A 306 -9.84 18.97 15.01
CA PRO A 306 -10.22 17.58 14.71
C PRO A 306 -10.29 17.29 13.20
N GLY A 307 -10.44 18.32 12.36
CA GLY A 307 -10.47 18.16 10.91
C GLY A 307 -9.14 17.73 10.32
N LEU A 308 -8.01 17.95 11.02
CA LEU A 308 -6.69 17.48 10.56
C LEU A 308 -6.54 15.96 10.62
N ARG A 309 -7.41 15.25 11.36
CA ARG A 309 -7.42 13.77 11.41
C ARG A 309 -7.91 13.12 10.11
N LYS A 310 -8.60 13.87 9.26
CA LYS A 310 -9.17 13.38 7.98
C LYS A 310 -8.25 13.62 6.79
N ILE A 311 -7.04 14.17 7.01
CA ILE A 311 -6.13 14.52 5.92
C ILE A 311 -5.27 13.31 5.58
N GLU A 312 -5.44 12.79 4.36
CA GLU A 312 -4.76 11.59 3.86
C GLU A 312 -3.75 11.92 2.73
N THR A 313 -3.68 13.18 2.31
CA THR A 313 -2.82 13.64 1.21
C THR A 313 -1.61 14.43 1.69
N SER A 314 -1.38 14.53 3.00
CA SER A 314 -0.29 15.33 3.57
C SER A 314 0.23 14.73 4.88
N PHE A 315 1.52 14.91 5.13
CA PHE A 315 2.18 14.43 6.35
C PHE A 315 3.32 15.34 6.78
N LEU A 316 3.74 15.19 8.03
CA LEU A 316 4.82 15.93 8.65
C LEU A 316 6.09 15.07 8.69
N LEU A 317 7.22 15.65 8.31
CA LEU A 317 8.57 15.20 8.66
C LEU A 317 9.11 16.19 9.70
N GLY A 318 8.78 15.96 10.97
CA GLY A 318 9.03 16.96 12.02
C GLY A 318 8.31 18.29 11.71
N PRO A 319 9.01 19.43 11.62
CA PRO A 319 8.40 20.73 11.29
C PRO A 319 8.15 20.95 9.78
N LEU A 320 8.52 19.99 8.92
CA LEU A 320 8.35 20.07 7.47
C LEU A 320 7.03 19.41 7.08
N LEU A 321 6.09 20.18 6.54
CA LEU A 321 4.83 19.68 5.99
C LEU A 321 5.02 19.35 4.50
N ILE A 322 4.72 18.10 4.16
CA ILE A 322 4.72 17.54 2.82
C ILE A 322 3.26 17.41 2.34
N CYS A 323 2.92 18.12 1.27
CA CYS A 323 1.60 18.07 0.64
C CYS A 323 1.70 17.42 -0.73
N ALA A 324 1.11 16.23 -0.90
CA ALA A 324 1.12 15.50 -2.17
C ALA A 324 -0.22 15.64 -2.91
N SER A 325 -0.20 15.37 -4.22
CA SER A 325 -1.42 15.11 -4.99
C SER A 325 -1.48 13.64 -5.36
N THR A 326 -2.60 13.01 -5.03
CA THR A 326 -2.88 11.60 -5.32
C THR A 326 -3.90 11.45 -6.45
N SER A 327 -4.15 12.52 -7.20
CA SER A 327 -5.06 12.53 -8.36
C SER A 327 -4.24 12.60 -9.65
N PRO A 328 -4.65 11.87 -10.71
CA PRO A 328 -3.99 11.93 -12.02
C PRO A 328 -4.09 13.33 -12.64
N ASP A 329 -5.19 14.04 -12.43
CA ASP A 329 -5.52 15.23 -13.22
C ASP A 329 -4.93 16.53 -12.67
N LYS A 330 -4.42 16.51 -11.43
CA LYS A 330 -3.97 17.72 -10.72
C LYS A 330 -2.59 17.53 -10.15
N GLY A 331 -1.68 18.47 -10.44
CA GLY A 331 -0.41 18.59 -9.75
C GLY A 331 -0.58 19.01 -8.29
N ALA A 332 0.44 18.80 -7.47
CA ALA A 332 0.38 19.15 -6.05
C ALA A 332 0.09 20.64 -5.81
N HIS A 333 0.65 21.52 -6.64
CA HIS A 333 0.44 22.97 -6.55
C HIS A 333 -0.99 23.44 -6.90
N GLU A 334 -1.80 22.60 -7.55
CA GLU A 334 -3.19 22.88 -7.92
C GLU A 334 -4.18 22.40 -6.85
N CYS A 335 -3.72 21.57 -5.92
CA CYS A 335 -4.54 21.06 -4.83
C CYS A 335 -4.71 22.09 -3.72
N ALA A 336 -5.93 22.19 -3.18
CA ALA A 336 -6.17 22.96 -1.97
C ALA A 336 -5.58 22.22 -0.76
N HIS A 337 -4.54 22.78 -0.14
CA HIS A 337 -3.92 22.21 1.06
C HIS A 337 -4.51 22.83 2.32
N LYS A 338 -4.99 21.99 3.25
CA LYS A 338 -5.38 22.45 4.58
C LYS A 338 -4.13 22.62 5.44
N LEU A 339 -3.79 23.87 5.78
CA LEU A 339 -2.66 24.17 6.66
C LEU A 339 -3.12 24.20 8.13
N PRO A 340 -2.35 23.63 9.08
CA PRO A 340 -2.57 23.81 10.51
C PRO A 340 -2.51 25.28 10.91
N LYS A 341 -3.06 25.62 12.09
CA LYS A 341 -2.93 26.98 12.63
C LYS A 341 -1.46 27.35 12.84
N GLY A 342 -1.10 28.59 12.48
CA GLY A 342 0.24 29.14 12.65
C GLY A 342 0.85 29.61 11.34
N VAL A 343 2.14 29.97 11.40
CA VAL A 343 2.92 30.36 10.22
C VAL A 343 3.40 29.10 9.50
N TRP A 344 3.16 29.03 8.20
CA TRP A 344 3.65 27.97 7.32
C TRP A 344 4.22 28.59 6.05
N SER A 345 5.54 28.53 5.91
CA SER A 345 6.26 29.16 4.80
C SER A 345 6.57 28.13 3.72
N ARG A 346 5.97 28.30 2.53
CA ARG A 346 6.28 27.48 1.35
C ARG A 346 7.72 27.72 0.89
N PHE A 347 8.42 26.67 0.49
CA PHE A 347 9.74 26.76 -0.15
C PHE A 347 10.00 25.55 -1.05
N ASP A 348 11.04 25.63 -1.89
CA ASP A 348 11.59 24.53 -2.68
C ASP A 348 13.10 24.71 -2.84
N PHE A 349 13.79 23.71 -3.40
CA PHE A 349 15.24 23.78 -3.62
C PHE A 349 15.60 24.22 -5.04
N GLY A 350 14.75 25.03 -5.68
CA GLY A 350 14.83 25.34 -7.10
C GLY A 350 14.30 24.22 -8.00
N ASP A 351 13.53 23.29 -7.44
CA ASP A 351 13.14 22.01 -8.04
C ASP A 351 11.62 21.82 -8.10
N SER A 352 10.84 22.90 -8.07
CA SER A 352 9.38 22.83 -8.12
C SER A 352 8.91 22.15 -9.41
N HIS A 353 8.04 21.15 -9.27
CA HIS A 353 7.47 20.38 -10.36
C HIS A 353 6.02 19.97 -10.01
N PRO A 354 5.07 19.92 -10.98
CA PRO A 354 3.68 19.49 -10.73
C PRO A 354 3.56 18.14 -10.02
N ASP A 355 4.42 17.20 -10.38
CA ASP A 355 4.46 15.83 -9.84
C ASP A 355 5.27 15.64 -8.55
N LEU A 356 5.85 16.72 -8.01
CA LEU A 356 6.52 16.68 -6.72
C LEU A 356 5.65 17.28 -5.61
N PRO A 357 5.76 16.78 -4.37
CA PRO A 357 5.04 17.36 -3.24
C PRO A 357 5.39 18.84 -3.00
N VAL A 358 4.43 19.63 -2.55
CA VAL A 358 4.67 20.99 -2.05
C VAL A 358 5.18 20.90 -0.61
N MET A 359 6.19 21.70 -0.29
CA MET A 359 6.81 21.73 1.05
C MET A 359 6.51 23.04 1.76
N TYR A 360 6.13 22.95 3.03
CA TYR A 360 5.97 24.09 3.93
C TYR A 360 6.80 23.87 5.20
N LEU A 361 7.61 24.85 5.58
CA LEU A 361 8.29 24.86 6.87
C LEU A 361 7.43 25.59 7.91
N GLN A 362 7.22 24.96 9.06
CA GLN A 362 6.52 25.56 10.18
C GLN A 362 7.31 26.78 10.71
N GLY A 363 6.61 27.88 10.99
CA GLY A 363 7.21 29.03 11.67
C GLY A 363 7.68 28.66 13.08
N GLY A 364 8.87 29.11 13.44
CA GLY A 364 9.57 28.66 14.64
C GLY A 364 10.58 27.55 14.39
N ALA A 365 10.79 27.11 13.15
CA ALA A 365 11.68 25.99 12.84
C ALA A 365 12.93 26.40 12.04
N ILE A 366 14.04 25.72 12.34
CA ILE A 366 15.27 25.69 11.55
C ILE A 366 15.44 24.27 11.01
N LEU A 367 15.49 24.13 9.69
CA LEU A 367 15.63 22.86 8.97
C LEU A 367 17.07 22.70 8.46
N PRO A 368 17.86 21.75 9.03
CA PRO A 368 19.18 21.42 8.51
C PRO A 368 19.08 20.59 7.23
N VAL A 369 19.77 21.02 6.17
CA VAL A 369 19.81 20.34 4.88
C VAL A 369 21.25 20.23 4.38
N GLY A 370 21.58 19.09 3.79
CA GLY A 370 22.91 18.79 3.26
C GLY A 370 23.02 19.08 1.76
N ARG A 371 24.23 18.92 1.22
CA ARG A 371 24.44 18.86 -0.22
C ARG A 371 23.86 17.56 -0.80
N PRO A 372 23.43 17.54 -2.07
CA PRO A 372 23.10 16.28 -2.73
C PRO A 372 24.37 15.42 -2.87
N ILE A 373 24.24 14.13 -2.55
CA ILE A 373 25.26 13.10 -2.67
C ILE A 373 24.69 11.92 -3.48
N LYS A 374 25.55 11.14 -4.13
CA LYS A 374 25.12 9.99 -4.95
C LYS A 374 24.76 8.78 -4.11
N HIS A 375 25.48 8.58 -3.02
CA HIS A 375 25.23 7.55 -2.01
C HIS A 375 25.69 8.06 -0.65
N VAL A 376 25.15 7.48 0.42
CA VAL A 376 25.40 7.94 1.80
C VAL A 376 26.87 7.86 2.22
N GLY A 377 27.67 6.99 1.60
CA GLY A 377 29.12 6.89 1.83
C GLY A 377 29.96 8.10 1.35
N GLU A 378 29.40 9.01 0.55
CA GLU A 378 30.09 10.27 0.17
C GLU A 378 29.98 11.36 1.24
N ALA A 379 29.11 11.17 2.24
CA ALA A 379 28.87 12.17 3.27
C ALA A 379 30.10 12.35 4.17
N SER A 380 30.45 13.60 4.44
CA SER A 380 31.53 13.99 5.35
C SER A 380 31.00 14.96 6.39
N LEU A 381 31.58 14.92 7.60
CA LEU A 381 31.31 15.93 8.63
C LEU A 381 31.69 17.34 8.17
N ASP A 382 32.72 17.45 7.34
CA ASP A 382 33.21 18.72 6.82
C ASP A 382 32.40 19.25 5.61
N ASP A 383 31.40 18.50 5.15
CA ASP A 383 30.52 18.95 4.06
C ASP A 383 29.77 20.22 4.46
N ASP A 384 29.54 21.12 3.50
CA ASP A 384 28.76 22.33 3.70
C ASP A 384 27.35 22.01 4.24
N LEU A 385 26.94 22.77 5.26
CA LEU A 385 25.62 22.67 5.87
C LEU A 385 24.76 23.86 5.46
N SER A 386 23.50 23.63 5.16
CA SER A 386 22.51 24.69 4.93
C SER A 386 21.43 24.65 6.02
N LEU A 387 21.03 25.81 6.55
CA LEU A 387 19.94 25.98 7.50
C LEU A 387 18.84 26.82 6.85
N ILE A 388 17.67 26.23 6.65
CA ILE A 388 16.47 26.96 6.21
C ILE A 388 15.69 27.38 7.46
N VAL A 389 15.47 28.68 7.63
CA VAL A 389 14.90 29.28 8.84
C VAL A 389 13.52 29.87 8.52
N SER A 390 12.48 29.36 9.18
CA SER A 390 11.15 29.98 9.20
C SER A 390 10.90 30.57 10.58
N LEU A 391 10.82 31.90 10.68
CA LEU A 391 10.58 32.59 11.94
C LEU A 391 9.09 32.50 12.33
N ASP A 392 8.82 32.34 13.62
CA ASP A 392 7.47 32.43 14.16
C ASP A 392 6.98 33.89 14.25
N GLU A 393 5.76 34.07 14.74
CA GLU A 393 5.15 35.39 14.98
C GLU A 393 5.92 36.27 16.00
N ASN A 394 6.79 35.67 16.80
CA ASN A 394 7.66 36.36 17.76
C ASN A 394 9.09 36.59 17.23
N GLY A 395 9.35 36.27 15.96
CA GLY A 395 10.66 36.39 15.34
C GLY A 395 11.70 35.41 15.88
N LYS A 396 11.28 34.19 16.26
CA LYS A 396 12.16 33.13 16.78
C LYS A 396 12.08 31.87 15.91
N ALA A 397 13.14 31.08 15.93
CA ALA A 397 13.13 29.71 15.41
C ALA A 397 14.17 28.81 16.11
N GLU A 398 13.92 27.52 16.14
CA GLU A 398 14.81 26.50 16.72
C GLU A 398 14.95 25.30 15.78
N GLY A 399 16.11 24.64 15.82
CA GLY A 399 16.35 23.41 15.07
C GLY A 399 17.36 22.51 15.73
N VAL A 400 17.36 21.26 15.31
CA VAL A 400 18.26 20.22 15.84
C VAL A 400 18.87 19.43 14.69
N LEU A 401 20.14 19.09 14.83
CA LEU A 401 20.89 18.26 13.89
C LEU A 401 21.65 17.18 14.66
N PHE A 402 21.39 15.91 14.36
CA PHE A 402 22.13 14.76 14.87
C PHE A 402 23.07 14.21 13.80
N GLU A 403 24.35 14.03 14.17
CA GLU A 403 25.40 13.51 13.31
C GLU A 403 26.20 12.46 14.09
N ASP A 404 26.46 11.31 13.47
CA ASP A 404 27.35 10.27 13.97
C ASP A 404 28.05 9.57 12.80
N ALA A 405 28.72 8.44 13.03
CA ALA A 405 29.44 7.71 11.99
C ALA A 405 28.54 7.09 10.89
N GLY A 406 27.21 7.22 10.98
CA GLY A 406 26.24 6.63 10.06
C GLY A 406 25.96 5.15 10.33
N ASP A 407 27.00 4.33 10.40
CA ASP A 407 26.93 2.92 10.80
C ASP A 407 27.67 2.67 12.13
N GLY A 408 27.36 1.55 12.78
CA GLY A 408 27.94 1.12 14.04
C GLY A 408 27.38 1.81 15.28
N TYR A 409 27.88 1.43 16.46
CA TYR A 409 27.24 1.75 17.74
C TYR A 409 27.93 2.84 18.56
N GLY A 410 28.88 3.57 17.97
CA GLY A 410 29.64 4.62 18.67
C GLY A 410 28.76 5.66 19.37
N PHE A 411 27.61 6.01 18.78
CA PHE A 411 26.67 6.96 19.37
C PHE A 411 26.15 6.55 20.76
N THR A 412 26.10 5.25 21.07
CA THR A 412 25.68 4.74 22.39
C THR A 412 26.67 5.07 23.50
N GLN A 413 27.93 5.32 23.14
CA GLN A 413 29.02 5.68 24.05
C GLN A 413 29.27 7.20 24.07
N GLY A 414 28.42 7.99 23.39
CA GLY A 414 28.59 9.44 23.27
C GLY A 414 29.30 9.90 22.00
N ASN A 415 29.76 8.99 21.11
CA ASN A 415 30.46 9.36 19.87
C ASN A 415 29.49 9.83 18.79
N TYR A 416 28.99 11.03 18.96
CA TYR A 416 28.09 11.75 18.06
C TYR A 416 28.23 13.26 18.30
N LEU A 417 27.61 14.07 17.43
CA LEU A 417 27.38 15.50 17.61
C LEU A 417 25.87 15.77 17.49
N LEU A 418 25.27 16.30 18.55
CA LEU A 418 23.90 16.80 18.53
C LEU A 418 23.92 18.31 18.70
N THR A 419 23.53 19.05 17.67
CA THR A 419 23.56 20.50 17.64
C THR A 419 22.16 21.08 17.77
N TYR A 420 22.01 22.06 18.66
CA TYR A 420 20.79 22.87 18.79
C TYR A 420 21.05 24.27 18.23
N TYR A 421 20.35 24.64 17.18
CA TYR A 421 20.40 25.98 16.59
C TYR A 421 19.24 26.83 17.08
N VAL A 422 19.47 28.13 17.24
CA VAL A 422 18.44 29.12 17.54
C VAL A 422 18.61 30.32 16.62
N ALA A 423 17.49 30.87 16.16
CA ALA A 423 17.43 32.14 15.46
C ALA A 423 16.50 33.11 16.20
N GLN A 424 16.91 34.37 16.30
CA GLN A 424 16.11 35.41 16.94
C GLN A 424 16.29 36.77 16.27
N VAL A 425 15.16 37.45 16.03
CA VAL A 425 15.13 38.83 15.53
C VAL A 425 15.43 39.81 16.67
N HIS A 426 16.38 40.70 16.42
CA HIS A 426 16.68 41.87 17.23
C HIS A 426 16.59 43.12 16.34
N SER A 427 15.52 43.91 16.53
CA SER A 427 15.17 45.03 15.65
C SER A 427 14.97 44.58 14.19
N SER A 428 15.96 44.81 13.31
CA SER A 428 15.92 44.40 11.91
C SER A 428 17.01 43.38 11.57
N VAL A 429 17.63 42.75 12.56
CA VAL A 429 18.72 41.79 12.37
C VAL A 429 18.31 40.45 12.97
N VAL A 430 18.41 39.37 12.20
CA VAL A 430 18.27 38.00 12.69
C VAL A 430 19.64 37.51 13.10
N SER A 431 19.78 37.13 14.37
CA SER A 431 20.93 36.36 14.85
C SER A 431 20.61 34.88 14.69
N VAL A 432 21.55 34.10 14.15
CA VAL A 432 21.47 32.63 14.12
C VAL A 432 22.74 32.09 14.77
N LYS A 433 22.60 31.19 15.75
CA LYS A 433 23.73 30.62 16.48
C LYS A 433 23.44 29.23 17.02
N VAL A 434 24.51 28.56 17.43
CA VAL A 434 24.44 27.34 18.24
C VAL A 434 24.07 27.71 19.66
N LEU A 435 22.95 27.18 20.15
CA LEU A 435 22.51 27.32 21.54
C LEU A 435 23.30 26.39 22.46
N LYS A 436 23.43 25.12 22.08
CA LYS A 436 24.20 24.10 22.81
C LYS A 436 24.54 22.92 21.92
N THR A 437 25.47 22.09 22.40
CA THR A 437 25.88 20.83 21.79
C THR A 437 25.90 19.69 22.79
N GLU A 438 25.64 18.48 22.32
CA GLU A 438 25.79 17.24 23.09
C GLU A 438 26.59 16.21 22.29
N GLY A 439 27.20 15.25 23.00
CA GLY A 439 28.09 14.24 22.41
C GLY A 439 29.58 14.62 22.49
N SER A 440 30.45 13.69 22.10
CA SER A 440 31.91 13.82 22.20
C SER A 440 32.58 14.28 20.91
N TRP A 441 31.87 14.33 19.79
CA TRP A 441 32.42 14.81 18.53
C TRP A 441 32.68 16.31 18.56
N ASN A 442 33.85 16.70 18.05
CA ASN A 442 34.16 18.10 17.85
C ASN A 442 33.38 18.63 16.65
N ARG A 443 32.79 19.82 16.79
CA ARG A 443 32.13 20.50 15.68
C ARG A 443 33.13 20.76 14.54
N PRO A 444 32.82 20.40 13.29
CA PRO A 444 33.65 20.70 12.13
C PRO A 444 33.60 22.21 11.80
N LYS A 445 34.69 22.74 11.26
CA LYS A 445 34.74 24.10 10.72
C LYS A 445 34.36 24.07 9.23
N ARG A 446 33.08 23.86 8.96
CA ARG A 446 32.49 23.80 7.62
C ARG A 446 31.77 25.10 7.26
N ASN A 447 31.53 25.31 5.96
CA ASN A 447 30.71 26.44 5.54
C ASN A 447 29.25 26.22 5.97
N LEU A 448 28.62 27.30 6.42
CA LEU A 448 27.23 27.34 6.82
C LEU A 448 26.48 28.32 5.94
N ASN A 449 25.51 27.82 5.18
CA ASN A 449 24.57 28.65 4.42
C ASN A 449 23.29 28.82 5.25
N ILE A 450 22.83 30.05 5.44
CA ILE A 450 21.58 30.32 6.13
C ILE A 450 20.63 30.96 5.13
N SER A 451 19.43 30.40 4.99
CA SER A 451 18.36 30.95 4.18
C SER A 451 17.14 31.24 5.07
N ILE A 452 16.75 32.52 5.19
CA ILE A 452 15.57 32.93 5.97
C ILE A 452 14.38 33.08 5.03
N LEU A 453 13.30 32.36 5.32
CA LEU A 453 12.05 32.41 4.54
C LEU A 453 11.31 33.73 4.80
N LEU A 454 10.92 34.41 3.73
CA LEU A 454 10.17 35.68 3.78
C LEU A 454 8.68 35.52 3.44
N GLY A 455 8.30 34.40 2.83
CA GLY A 455 6.97 34.16 2.27
C GLY A 455 6.99 33.93 0.76
N GLY A 456 5.95 33.29 0.20
CA GLY A 456 5.82 33.04 -1.25
C GLY A 456 6.93 32.20 -1.90
N GLY A 457 7.82 31.57 -1.12
CA GLY A 457 9.04 30.91 -1.61
C GLY A 457 10.29 31.80 -1.59
N ALA A 458 10.16 33.10 -1.32
CA ALA A 458 11.27 34.02 -1.27
C ALA A 458 12.15 33.80 -0.03
N MET A 459 13.47 33.91 -0.25
CA MET A 459 14.48 33.73 0.78
C MET A 459 15.55 34.81 0.69
N ILE A 460 16.05 35.27 1.83
CA ILE A 460 17.37 35.93 1.90
C ILE A 460 18.40 34.92 2.38
N SER A 461 19.61 34.98 1.85
CA SER A 461 20.67 34.06 2.24
C SER A 461 21.92 34.78 2.72
N SER A 462 22.64 34.16 3.66
CA SER A 462 23.95 34.57 4.14
C SER A 462 24.84 33.34 4.31
N HIS A 463 26.15 33.57 4.36
CA HIS A 463 27.17 32.53 4.44
C HIS A 463 28.06 32.82 5.65
N GLY A 464 28.52 31.77 6.32
CA GLY A 464 29.44 31.87 7.43
C GLY A 464 30.06 30.51 7.77
N VAL A 465 30.53 30.36 9.01
CA VAL A 465 31.15 29.13 9.50
C VAL A 465 30.27 28.50 10.56
N ASP A 466 30.08 27.18 10.49
CA ASP A 466 29.30 26.43 11.48
C ASP A 466 29.90 26.63 12.89
N GLY A 467 29.05 27.02 13.85
CA GLY A 467 29.41 27.32 15.23
C GLY A 467 29.56 28.81 15.55
N GLU A 468 29.68 29.68 14.56
CA GLU A 468 29.72 31.13 14.77
C GLU A 468 28.31 31.73 14.89
N GLU A 469 28.20 32.91 15.53
CA GLU A 469 26.97 33.69 15.53
C GLU A 469 26.91 34.54 14.26
N LEU A 470 25.89 34.28 13.44
CA LEU A 470 25.70 34.95 12.16
C LEU A 470 24.56 35.95 12.26
N HIS A 471 24.78 37.14 11.69
CA HIS A 471 23.83 38.25 11.70
C HIS A 471 23.36 38.55 10.29
N ILE A 472 22.05 38.56 10.09
CA ILE A 472 21.41 38.74 8.79
C ILE A 472 20.44 39.92 8.91
N THR A 473 20.70 40.98 8.15
CA THR A 473 19.81 42.15 8.12
C THR A 473 18.57 41.82 7.30
N MET A 474 17.40 41.94 7.92
CA MET A 474 16.12 41.80 7.26
C MET A 474 15.87 42.98 6.31
N PRO A 475 15.40 42.72 5.07
CA PRO A 475 14.98 43.77 4.17
C PRO A 475 13.82 44.59 4.73
N SER A 476 13.63 45.80 4.22
CA SER A 476 12.45 46.61 4.48
C SER A 476 11.17 45.90 3.99
N GLY A 477 10.01 46.26 4.53
CA GLY A 477 8.73 45.65 4.12
C GLY A 477 8.46 45.75 2.62
N SER A 478 8.83 46.87 1.98
CA SER A 478 8.72 47.05 0.52
C SER A 478 9.64 46.12 -0.27
N GLU A 479 10.86 45.88 0.22
CA GLU A 479 11.79 44.93 -0.42
C GLU A 479 11.30 43.50 -0.25
N VAL A 480 10.78 43.14 0.93
CA VAL A 480 10.16 41.83 1.16
C VAL A 480 9.01 41.59 0.18
N SER A 481 8.07 42.54 0.04
CA SER A 481 6.97 42.40 -0.91
C SER A 481 7.45 42.24 -2.36
N SER A 482 8.51 42.96 -2.75
CA SER A 482 9.11 42.83 -4.08
C SER A 482 9.76 41.45 -4.30
N LEU A 483 10.47 40.93 -3.30
CA LEU A 483 11.11 39.61 -3.36
C LEU A 483 10.08 38.48 -3.42
N VAL A 484 9.01 38.59 -2.62
CA VAL A 484 7.88 37.64 -2.64
C VAL A 484 7.23 37.61 -4.02
N ALA A 485 6.87 38.78 -4.57
CA ALA A 485 6.24 38.86 -5.89
C ALA A 485 7.15 38.31 -7.01
N THR A 486 8.46 38.54 -6.90
CA THR A 486 9.45 38.00 -7.85
C THR A 486 9.53 36.48 -7.77
N SER A 487 9.60 35.92 -6.56
CA SER A 487 9.66 34.47 -6.33
C SER A 487 8.40 33.76 -6.82
N GLU A 488 7.21 34.33 -6.59
CA GLU A 488 5.95 33.78 -7.08
C GLU A 488 5.86 33.81 -8.61
N LEU A 489 6.35 34.88 -9.24
CA LEU A 489 6.42 34.99 -10.69
C LEU A 489 7.42 33.98 -11.29
N GLU A 490 8.58 33.79 -10.67
CA GLU A 490 9.59 32.81 -11.08
C GLU A 490 9.06 31.38 -10.98
N LEU A 491 8.37 31.05 -9.88
CA LEU A 491 7.70 29.76 -9.72
C LEU A 491 6.67 29.53 -10.84
N LYS A 492 5.81 30.52 -11.09
CA LYS A 492 4.79 30.41 -12.13
C LYS A 492 5.43 30.16 -13.50
N LYS A 493 6.46 30.92 -13.85
CA LYS A 493 7.23 30.72 -15.10
C LYS A 493 7.87 29.33 -15.16
N ARG A 494 8.44 28.84 -14.05
CA ARG A 494 9.04 27.50 -13.98
C ARG A 494 7.99 26.43 -14.26
N LEU A 495 6.84 26.49 -13.60
CA LEU A 495 5.74 25.55 -13.79
C LEU A 495 5.19 25.57 -15.22
N GLU A 496 5.09 26.76 -15.85
CA GLU A 496 4.66 26.91 -17.25
C GLU A 496 5.66 26.37 -18.29
N MET A 497 6.95 26.25 -17.94
CA MET A 497 8.00 25.75 -18.83
C MET A 497 8.25 24.24 -18.72
N ILE A 498 7.66 23.56 -17.74
CA ILE A 498 7.87 22.13 -17.50
C ILE A 498 7.10 21.32 -18.55
N SER A 499 7.81 20.37 -19.19
CA SER A 499 7.17 19.32 -19.97
C SER A 499 6.45 18.35 -19.03
N PRO A 500 5.12 18.18 -19.14
CA PRO A 500 4.42 17.22 -18.31
C PRO A 500 4.83 15.80 -18.67
N ILE A 501 4.84 14.90 -17.69
CA ILE A 501 4.98 13.46 -17.97
C ILE A 501 3.79 13.05 -18.86
N PRO A 502 4.02 12.39 -20.01
CA PRO A 502 2.95 12.06 -20.93
C PRO A 502 1.93 11.12 -20.27
N ASP A 503 0.65 11.43 -20.48
CA ASP A 503 -0.47 10.58 -20.08
C ASP A 503 -0.59 9.44 -21.10
N ILE A 504 0.29 8.46 -20.97
CA ILE A 504 0.24 7.23 -21.76
C ILE A 504 -0.62 6.25 -20.97
N ASP A 505 -1.94 6.38 -21.12
CA ASP A 505 -2.90 5.46 -20.51
C ASP A 505 -2.94 4.08 -21.21
N GLU A 506 -2.14 3.84 -22.26
CA GLU A 506 -2.09 2.56 -22.96
C GLU A 506 -0.67 2.14 -23.38
N PRO A 507 -0.21 0.92 -23.06
CA PRO A 507 0.87 0.29 -23.80
C PRO A 507 0.43 0.18 -25.27
N SER A 508 1.26 0.68 -26.19
CA SER A 508 1.04 0.60 -27.63
C SER A 508 0.59 -0.80 -28.04
N GLY A 509 -0.59 -0.87 -28.66
CA GLY A 509 -1.23 -2.12 -29.07
C GLY A 509 -0.29 -3.02 -29.88
N GLN A 510 -0.02 -4.20 -29.34
CA GLN A 510 0.34 -5.37 -30.13
C GLN A 510 -0.93 -6.22 -30.30
N GLU A 511 -1.35 -6.36 -31.55
CA GLU A 511 -2.41 -7.28 -31.94
C GLU A 511 -2.03 -8.71 -31.57
N GLY A 512 -2.83 -9.27 -30.66
CA GLY A 512 -2.59 -10.53 -29.96
C GLY A 512 -2.82 -10.38 -28.46
N ALA A 513 -3.80 -9.57 -28.05
CA ALA A 513 -3.93 -9.10 -26.68
C ALA A 513 -4.34 -10.24 -25.73
N GLU A 514 -3.43 -10.59 -24.81
CA GLU A 514 -3.81 -10.93 -23.44
C GLU A 514 -4.74 -9.82 -22.92
N LEU A 515 -5.86 -10.20 -22.31
CA LEU A 515 -6.83 -9.26 -21.76
C LEU A 515 -6.10 -8.32 -20.79
N SER A 516 -6.14 -7.01 -21.04
CA SER A 516 -5.57 -6.03 -20.12
C SER A 516 -6.20 -6.22 -18.74
N LYS A 517 -5.38 -6.21 -17.68
CA LYS A 517 -5.83 -6.22 -16.27
C LYS A 517 -6.42 -4.86 -15.86
N ILE A 518 -7.12 -4.16 -16.76
CA ILE A 518 -7.73 -2.84 -16.54
C ILE A 518 -9.25 -3.02 -16.46
N PRO A 519 -9.94 -2.51 -15.41
CA PRO A 519 -11.37 -2.68 -15.28
C PRO A 519 -12.09 -2.07 -16.50
N ILE A 520 -13.12 -2.77 -16.96
CA ILE A 520 -13.97 -2.31 -18.05
C ILE A 520 -15.04 -1.41 -17.47
N ASP A 521 -15.02 -0.15 -17.88
CA ASP A 521 -16.09 0.79 -17.59
C ASP A 521 -17.26 0.54 -18.55
N LEU A 522 -18.47 0.41 -17.98
CA LEU A 522 -19.75 0.51 -18.69
C LEU A 522 -20.47 1.74 -18.15
N LYS A 523 -20.85 2.65 -19.04
CA LYS A 523 -21.41 3.95 -18.70
C LYS A 523 -22.69 4.23 -19.49
N SER A 524 -23.67 4.81 -18.83
CA SER A 524 -24.81 5.46 -19.48
C SER A 524 -25.00 6.85 -18.88
N GLY A 525 -26.06 7.56 -19.29
CA GLY A 525 -26.42 8.84 -18.66
C GLY A 525 -26.59 8.75 -17.14
N ASP A 526 -27.10 7.62 -16.63
CA ASP A 526 -27.50 7.48 -15.22
C ASP A 526 -26.58 6.55 -14.40
N TRP A 527 -25.83 5.65 -15.04
CA TRP A 527 -24.99 4.67 -14.35
C TRP A 527 -23.55 4.65 -14.85
N LEU A 528 -22.64 4.36 -13.92
CA LEU A 528 -21.26 3.97 -14.21
C LEU A 528 -20.95 2.68 -13.44
N LEU A 529 -20.58 1.63 -14.17
CA LEU A 529 -20.18 0.34 -13.63
C LEU A 529 -18.72 0.08 -13.98
N LYS A 530 -17.97 -0.46 -13.02
CA LYS A 530 -16.60 -0.97 -13.24
C LYS A 530 -16.58 -2.48 -13.12
N VAL A 531 -16.26 -3.16 -14.23
CA VAL A 531 -16.29 -4.62 -14.35
C VAL A 531 -14.87 -5.17 -14.49
N VAL A 532 -14.53 -6.25 -13.79
CA VAL A 532 -13.20 -6.86 -13.76
C VAL A 532 -13.27 -8.27 -14.35
N PRO A 533 -12.96 -8.47 -15.65
CA PRO A 533 -13.04 -9.80 -16.27
C PRO A 533 -12.12 -10.85 -15.66
N TRP A 534 -10.87 -10.50 -15.30
CA TRP A 534 -9.88 -11.50 -14.90
C TRP A 534 -10.04 -12.05 -13.47
N ILE A 535 -11.02 -11.55 -12.70
CA ILE A 535 -11.37 -12.08 -11.37
C ILE A 535 -12.88 -12.23 -11.28
N GLY A 536 -13.40 -13.41 -11.60
CA GLY A 536 -14.82 -13.77 -11.46
C GLY A 536 -15.80 -12.90 -12.25
N GLY A 537 -15.32 -12.12 -13.23
CA GLY A 537 -16.10 -11.11 -13.94
C GLY A 537 -16.69 -10.00 -13.05
N ARG A 538 -16.15 -9.77 -11.85
CA ARG A 538 -16.74 -8.96 -10.76
C ARG A 538 -17.16 -7.56 -11.18
N ILE A 539 -18.26 -7.05 -10.63
CA ILE A 539 -18.53 -5.60 -10.63
C ILE A 539 -17.96 -5.03 -9.33
N ILE A 540 -16.99 -4.14 -9.42
CA ILE A 540 -16.29 -3.55 -8.27
C ILE A 540 -16.80 -2.15 -7.93
N SER A 541 -17.56 -1.52 -8.84
CA SER A 541 -18.23 -0.25 -8.57
C SER A 541 -19.57 -0.18 -9.30
N MET A 542 -20.60 0.32 -8.62
CA MET A 542 -21.88 0.72 -9.21
C MET A 542 -22.25 2.11 -8.69
N THR A 543 -22.15 3.10 -9.57
CA THR A 543 -22.39 4.51 -9.24
C THR A 543 -23.56 5.04 -10.05
N HIS A 544 -24.55 5.62 -9.37
CA HIS A 544 -25.62 6.36 -10.02
C HIS A 544 -25.19 7.82 -10.21
N LEU A 545 -24.93 8.22 -11.45
CA LEU A 545 -24.29 9.49 -11.80
C LEU A 545 -25.12 10.73 -11.38
N PRO A 546 -26.45 10.79 -11.58
CA PRO A 546 -27.23 11.98 -11.23
C PRO A 546 -27.26 12.32 -9.74
N THR A 547 -27.08 11.32 -8.87
CA THR A 547 -27.10 11.49 -7.41
C THR A 547 -25.73 11.32 -6.78
N ASP A 548 -24.70 11.04 -7.59
CA ASP A 548 -23.34 10.66 -7.16
C ASP A 548 -23.32 9.56 -6.08
N SER A 549 -24.36 8.71 -6.08
CA SER A 549 -24.54 7.70 -5.04
C SER A 549 -23.84 6.42 -5.46
N GLN A 550 -22.84 6.03 -4.67
CA GLN A 550 -22.09 4.79 -4.86
C GLN A 550 -22.69 3.69 -3.99
N TRP A 551 -23.40 2.76 -4.62
CA TRP A 551 -24.11 1.69 -3.93
C TRP A 551 -23.24 0.45 -3.72
N LEU A 552 -22.31 0.23 -4.64
CA LEU A 552 -21.33 -0.83 -4.58
C LEU A 552 -19.97 -0.19 -4.79
N HIS A 553 -19.05 -0.41 -3.84
CA HIS A 553 -17.64 -0.06 -3.97
C HIS A 553 -16.81 -1.15 -3.32
N SER A 554 -15.95 -1.78 -4.12
CA SER A 554 -15.12 -2.88 -3.70
C SER A 554 -13.71 -2.73 -4.24
N ARG A 555 -12.75 -3.34 -3.53
CA ARG A 555 -11.38 -3.51 -4.04
C ARG A 555 -11.35 -4.76 -4.91
N ILE A 556 -10.46 -4.79 -5.89
CA ILE A 556 -10.28 -5.94 -6.80
C ILE A 556 -10.21 -7.28 -6.03
N GLU A 557 -9.63 -7.27 -4.83
CA GLU A 557 -9.41 -8.45 -3.99
C GLU A 557 -10.52 -8.76 -2.96
N ILE A 558 -11.42 -7.81 -2.66
CA ILE A 558 -12.35 -7.90 -1.51
C ILE A 558 -13.74 -7.37 -1.88
N ASN A 559 -14.76 -8.21 -1.70
CA ASN A 559 -16.19 -7.93 -1.89
C ASN A 559 -16.54 -7.52 -3.34
N GLY A 560 -17.78 -7.11 -3.56
CA GLY A 560 -18.29 -6.62 -4.85
C GLY A 560 -19.53 -7.37 -5.29
N TYR A 561 -19.81 -7.36 -6.59
CA TYR A 561 -20.83 -8.22 -7.20
C TYR A 561 -20.14 -9.48 -7.72
N GLU A 562 -20.46 -10.60 -7.10
CA GLU A 562 -19.88 -11.91 -7.37
C GLU A 562 -20.96 -12.93 -7.73
N GLU A 563 -20.55 -13.98 -8.44
CA GLU A 563 -21.38 -15.14 -8.67
C GLU A 563 -20.64 -16.40 -8.27
N TYR A 564 -21.41 -17.38 -7.81
CA TYR A 564 -20.91 -18.66 -7.35
C TYR A 564 -21.71 -19.79 -8.01
N SER A 565 -21.07 -20.96 -8.15
CA SER A 565 -21.64 -22.15 -8.81
C SER A 565 -22.03 -23.27 -7.86
N GLY A 566 -22.02 -23.02 -6.55
CA GLY A 566 -22.36 -23.97 -5.52
C GLY A 566 -22.86 -23.31 -4.23
N THR A 567 -23.40 -24.14 -3.34
CA THR A 567 -24.01 -23.71 -2.07
C THR A 567 -23.00 -23.32 -1.00
N GLU A 568 -21.74 -23.73 -1.14
CA GLU A 568 -20.64 -23.42 -0.22
C GLU A 568 -20.18 -21.94 -0.35
N TYR A 569 -19.61 -21.40 0.73
CA TYR A 569 -18.99 -20.08 0.71
C TYR A 569 -17.76 -20.09 -0.21
N ARG A 570 -17.72 -19.19 -1.20
CA ARG A 570 -16.64 -19.09 -2.20
C ARG A 570 -16.40 -20.32 -3.07
N SER A 571 -17.49 -20.94 -3.55
CA SER A 571 -17.40 -21.92 -4.64
C SER A 571 -16.98 -21.28 -5.98
N ALA A 572 -16.68 -22.09 -6.99
CA ALA A 572 -16.19 -21.60 -8.29
C ALA A 572 -17.17 -20.58 -8.93
N GLY A 573 -16.64 -19.52 -9.53
CA GLY A 573 -17.34 -18.39 -10.17
C GLY A 573 -16.76 -17.04 -9.76
N CYS A 574 -16.19 -16.93 -8.55
CA CYS A 574 -15.74 -15.65 -7.98
C CYS A 574 -14.24 -15.37 -8.13
N THR A 575 -13.43 -16.37 -8.48
CA THR A 575 -11.96 -16.30 -8.55
C THR A 575 -11.40 -16.69 -9.91
N GLU A 576 -12.24 -17.27 -10.75
CA GLU A 576 -11.91 -17.79 -12.06
C GLU A 576 -11.69 -16.63 -13.03
N GLU A 577 -10.78 -16.81 -13.97
CA GLU A 577 -10.56 -15.82 -15.01
C GLU A 577 -11.70 -15.88 -16.04
N TYR A 578 -12.42 -14.77 -16.23
CA TYR A 578 -13.45 -14.68 -17.26
C TYR A 578 -12.86 -14.09 -18.53
N LYS A 579 -13.26 -14.67 -19.66
CA LYS A 579 -12.98 -14.15 -20.98
C LYS A 579 -14.11 -13.23 -21.42
N VAL A 580 -13.76 -12.07 -21.97
CA VAL A 580 -14.72 -11.22 -22.67
C VAL A 580 -15.05 -11.87 -24.01
N VAL A 581 -16.27 -12.37 -24.15
CA VAL A 581 -16.71 -13.08 -25.36
C VAL A 581 -17.38 -12.15 -26.36
N ARG A 582 -17.97 -11.07 -25.85
CA ARG A 582 -18.58 -10.03 -26.69
C ARG A 582 -18.63 -8.71 -25.92
N ARG A 583 -18.29 -7.61 -26.59
CA ARG A 583 -18.40 -6.25 -26.05
C ARG A 583 -18.97 -5.34 -27.12
N TYR A 584 -19.96 -4.54 -26.78
CA TYR A 584 -20.50 -3.49 -27.63
C TYR A 584 -20.17 -2.14 -26.99
N LEU A 585 -19.47 -1.28 -27.73
CA LEU A 585 -19.04 0.06 -27.30
C LEU A 585 -19.51 1.10 -28.32
N GLU A 586 -19.82 2.29 -27.84
CA GLU A 586 -20.32 3.40 -28.67
C GLU A 586 -19.35 3.77 -29.81
N GLN A 587 -19.72 3.41 -31.03
CA GLN A 587 -19.45 4.23 -32.22
C GLN A 587 -20.73 4.59 -33.02
N SER A 588 -21.92 4.16 -32.59
CA SER A 588 -23.17 4.48 -33.32
C SER A 588 -24.47 4.17 -32.55
N GLY A 589 -24.56 4.49 -31.26
CA GLY A 589 -25.82 4.37 -30.51
C GLY A 589 -26.35 2.94 -30.30
N GLU A 590 -25.44 1.98 -30.09
CA GLU A 590 -25.75 0.61 -29.67
C GLU A 590 -25.70 0.46 -28.13
N GLU A 591 -26.34 -0.59 -27.61
CA GLU A 591 -26.43 -0.92 -26.17
C GLU A 591 -25.04 -1.15 -25.55
N GLU A 592 -24.71 -0.41 -24.47
CA GLU A 592 -23.50 -0.70 -23.70
C GLU A 592 -23.67 -2.00 -22.94
N SER A 593 -22.98 -3.03 -23.41
CA SER A 593 -23.11 -4.38 -22.88
C SER A 593 -21.81 -5.16 -22.99
N ILE A 594 -21.63 -6.06 -22.04
CA ILE A 594 -20.52 -7.00 -22.00
C ILE A 594 -21.01 -8.40 -21.68
N CYS A 595 -20.51 -9.36 -22.45
CA CYS A 595 -20.71 -10.78 -22.20
C CYS A 595 -19.38 -11.41 -21.78
N LEU A 596 -19.39 -12.02 -20.61
CA LEU A 596 -18.24 -12.65 -19.97
C LEU A 596 -18.51 -14.14 -19.76
N GLU A 597 -17.45 -14.95 -19.86
CA GLU A 597 -17.53 -16.39 -19.59
C GLU A 597 -16.34 -16.88 -18.78
N GLY A 598 -16.61 -17.56 -17.67
CA GLY A 598 -15.61 -18.23 -16.83
C GLY A 598 -15.77 -19.75 -16.86
N ASP A 599 -14.66 -20.47 -17.01
CA ASP A 599 -14.64 -21.92 -16.81
C ASP A 599 -14.62 -22.21 -15.31
N ILE A 600 -15.68 -22.84 -14.81
CA ILE A 600 -15.86 -23.17 -13.39
C ILE A 600 -15.60 -24.66 -13.11
N GLY A 601 -14.90 -25.34 -14.03
CA GLY A 601 -14.48 -26.73 -13.93
C GLY A 601 -15.58 -27.75 -14.21
N GLY A 602 -15.18 -28.96 -14.59
CA GLY A 602 -16.11 -30.07 -14.85
C GLY A 602 -16.92 -29.94 -16.14
N GLY A 603 -16.44 -29.17 -17.11
CA GLY A 603 -17.10 -28.96 -18.40
C GLY A 603 -18.24 -27.94 -18.36
N LEU A 604 -18.27 -27.13 -17.31
CA LEU A 604 -19.27 -26.09 -17.04
C LEU A 604 -18.70 -24.70 -17.28
N VAL A 605 -19.53 -23.81 -17.82
CA VAL A 605 -19.21 -22.40 -18.02
C VAL A 605 -20.24 -21.56 -17.29
N LEU A 606 -19.76 -20.59 -16.52
CA LEU A 606 -20.59 -19.53 -15.95
C LEU A 606 -20.53 -18.33 -16.90
N GLN A 607 -21.68 -17.98 -17.48
CA GLN A 607 -21.82 -16.82 -18.38
C GLN A 607 -22.50 -15.67 -17.65
N ARG A 608 -22.04 -14.45 -17.89
CA ARG A 608 -22.63 -13.22 -17.38
C ARG A 608 -22.82 -12.23 -18.52
N HIS A 609 -24.02 -11.70 -18.66
CA HIS A 609 -24.34 -10.61 -19.56
C HIS A 609 -24.77 -9.39 -18.74
N ILE A 610 -23.95 -8.35 -18.75
CA ILE A 610 -24.21 -7.08 -18.06
C ILE A 610 -24.53 -6.05 -19.14
N SER A 611 -25.67 -5.38 -19.04
CA SER A 611 -26.02 -4.29 -19.95
C SER A 611 -26.75 -3.15 -19.26
N ILE A 612 -26.61 -1.94 -19.81
CA ILE A 612 -27.45 -0.80 -19.44
C ILE A 612 -28.48 -0.62 -20.56
N LEU A 613 -29.77 -0.76 -20.23
CA LEU A 613 -30.82 -0.84 -21.25
C LEU A 613 -30.97 0.47 -22.03
N LYS A 614 -30.92 0.39 -23.36
CA LYS A 614 -31.08 1.55 -24.26
C LYS A 614 -32.42 2.28 -24.10
N ASP A 615 -33.50 1.52 -23.97
CA ASP A 615 -34.86 2.07 -23.87
C ASP A 615 -35.20 2.58 -22.46
N ASN A 616 -34.35 2.27 -21.47
CA ASN A 616 -34.46 2.79 -20.11
C ASN A 616 -33.07 2.82 -19.44
N PRO A 617 -32.28 3.90 -19.64
CA PRO A 617 -30.89 3.97 -19.16
C PRO A 617 -30.76 4.01 -17.64
N LYS A 618 -31.89 4.09 -16.91
CA LYS A 618 -31.99 3.96 -15.45
C LYS A 618 -31.83 2.54 -14.96
N ILE A 619 -31.90 1.55 -15.85
CA ILE A 619 -31.89 0.14 -15.52
C ILE A 619 -30.56 -0.48 -15.92
N VAL A 620 -29.88 -1.06 -14.93
CA VAL A 620 -28.78 -2.01 -15.14
C VAL A 620 -29.38 -3.40 -15.16
N GLN A 621 -29.15 -4.18 -16.22
CA GLN A 621 -29.58 -5.56 -16.32
C GLN A 621 -28.38 -6.50 -16.21
N ILE A 622 -28.50 -7.53 -15.38
CA ILE A 622 -27.49 -8.58 -15.23
C ILE A 622 -28.19 -9.92 -15.40
N ASN A 623 -27.75 -10.70 -16.38
CA ASN A 623 -28.24 -12.04 -16.65
C ASN A 623 -27.09 -13.03 -16.50
N SER A 624 -27.25 -13.96 -15.58
CA SER A 624 -26.21 -14.90 -15.20
C SER A 624 -26.70 -16.31 -15.49
N SER A 625 -25.84 -17.19 -16.00
CA SER A 625 -26.20 -18.57 -16.29
C SER A 625 -25.06 -19.56 -16.09
N ILE A 626 -25.40 -20.79 -15.68
CA ILE A 626 -24.47 -21.93 -15.65
C ILE A 626 -24.90 -22.93 -16.71
N GLN A 627 -23.98 -23.24 -17.64
CA GLN A 627 -24.26 -24.09 -18.80
C GLN A 627 -23.24 -25.22 -18.92
N ALA A 628 -23.71 -26.39 -19.36
CA ALA A 628 -22.85 -27.51 -19.71
C ALA A 628 -22.38 -27.40 -21.16
N ARG A 629 -21.06 -27.38 -21.39
CA ARG A 629 -20.46 -27.35 -22.74
C ARG A 629 -19.74 -28.64 -23.11
N SER A 630 -19.02 -29.24 -22.16
CA SER A 630 -18.17 -30.41 -22.43
C SER A 630 -18.13 -31.34 -21.23
N VAL A 631 -19.31 -31.87 -20.87
CA VAL A 631 -19.44 -32.88 -19.81
C VAL A 631 -18.90 -34.24 -20.29
N GLY A 632 -18.27 -34.99 -19.38
CA GLY A 632 -17.53 -36.21 -19.73
C GLY A 632 -18.37 -37.32 -20.36
N ALA A 633 -17.75 -38.12 -21.24
CA ALA A 633 -18.40 -39.26 -21.87
C ALA A 633 -18.90 -40.26 -20.81
N GLY A 634 -20.22 -40.42 -20.70
CA GLY A 634 -20.88 -41.27 -19.70
C GLY A 634 -21.87 -40.55 -18.78
N SER A 635 -21.94 -39.22 -18.79
CA SER A 635 -22.85 -38.44 -17.92
C SER A 635 -24.28 -38.24 -18.44
N GLY A 636 -24.59 -38.80 -19.63
CA GLY A 636 -25.90 -38.60 -20.28
C GLY A 636 -26.19 -37.15 -20.70
N GLY A 637 -25.17 -36.27 -20.73
CA GLY A 637 -25.33 -34.86 -21.08
C GLY A 637 -25.61 -33.92 -19.90
N PHE A 638 -25.62 -34.45 -18.67
CA PHE A 638 -25.81 -33.67 -17.44
C PHE A 638 -24.51 -33.43 -16.68
N SER A 639 -24.45 -32.35 -15.91
CA SER A 639 -23.33 -31.97 -15.06
C SER A 639 -23.38 -32.55 -13.64
N ARG A 640 -22.40 -32.19 -12.81
CA ARG A 640 -22.51 -32.24 -11.34
C ARG A 640 -23.63 -31.32 -10.83
N LEU A 641 -24.03 -31.50 -9.57
CA LEU A 641 -24.90 -30.53 -8.88
C LEU A 641 -24.22 -29.16 -8.86
N VAL A 642 -25.00 -28.14 -9.18
CA VAL A 642 -24.60 -26.73 -9.16
C VAL A 642 -25.76 -25.89 -8.66
N CYS A 643 -25.44 -24.75 -8.08
CA CYS A 643 -26.37 -23.71 -7.67
C CYS A 643 -25.81 -22.37 -8.15
N LEU A 644 -26.56 -21.61 -8.94
CA LEU A 644 -26.18 -20.27 -9.32
C LEU A 644 -26.55 -19.33 -8.18
N ARG A 645 -25.54 -18.74 -7.53
CA ARG A 645 -25.72 -17.77 -6.45
C ARG A 645 -25.16 -16.42 -6.87
N VAL A 646 -26.02 -15.42 -6.94
CA VAL A 646 -25.70 -14.01 -7.15
C VAL A 646 -25.48 -13.36 -5.79
N HIS A 647 -24.32 -12.74 -5.60
CA HIS A 647 -23.84 -12.22 -4.31
C HIS A 647 -23.31 -10.79 -4.46
N PRO A 648 -24.20 -9.79 -4.49
CA PRO A 648 -23.82 -8.39 -4.37
C PRO A 648 -23.50 -8.04 -2.93
N THR A 649 -22.42 -7.29 -2.72
CA THR A 649 -22.10 -6.62 -1.45
C THR A 649 -22.25 -5.12 -1.63
N PHE A 650 -23.23 -4.51 -0.97
CA PHE A 650 -23.49 -3.08 -1.03
C PHE A 650 -22.79 -2.35 0.12
N THR A 651 -22.25 -1.17 -0.17
CA THR A 651 -21.65 -0.28 0.82
C THR A 651 -22.71 0.67 1.35
N LEU A 652 -22.84 0.77 2.68
CA LEU A 652 -23.89 1.57 3.30
C LEU A 652 -23.33 2.91 3.79
N LEU A 653 -23.84 4.02 3.26
CA LEU A 653 -23.51 5.37 3.73
C LEU A 653 -24.09 5.65 5.13
N HIS A 654 -25.33 5.21 5.36
CA HIS A 654 -26.06 5.42 6.62
C HIS A 654 -26.51 4.06 7.19
N PRO A 655 -25.59 3.19 7.64
CA PRO A 655 -25.91 1.80 7.95
C PRO A 655 -27.03 1.62 8.98
N THR A 656 -27.27 2.59 9.87
CA THR A 656 -28.36 2.55 10.87
C THR A 656 -29.73 2.99 10.33
N GLU A 657 -29.78 3.68 9.19
CA GLU A 657 -31.00 4.25 8.59
C GLU A 657 -31.42 3.50 7.31
N VAL A 658 -30.82 2.34 7.06
CA VAL A 658 -31.06 1.53 5.88
C VAL A 658 -31.91 0.31 6.22
N VAL A 659 -32.88 -0.02 5.38
CA VAL A 659 -33.71 -1.23 5.52
C VAL A 659 -33.85 -1.96 4.20
N VAL A 660 -34.06 -3.28 4.27
CA VAL A 660 -34.49 -4.09 3.11
C VAL A 660 -36.00 -4.27 3.18
N ALA A 661 -36.72 -3.88 2.13
CA ALA A 661 -38.18 -3.98 2.07
C ALA A 661 -38.66 -4.73 0.83
N PHE A 662 -39.75 -5.50 0.96
CA PHE A 662 -40.40 -6.18 -0.18
C PHE A 662 -41.80 -6.69 0.14
N THR A 663 -42.53 -7.12 -0.90
CA THR A 663 -43.76 -7.93 -0.75
C THR A 663 -43.44 -9.38 -1.08
N ALA A 664 -43.68 -10.28 -0.14
CA ALA A 664 -43.44 -11.71 -0.31
C ALA A 664 -44.47 -12.35 -1.26
N ILE A 665 -44.18 -13.55 -1.77
CA ILE A 665 -45.08 -14.31 -2.67
C ILE A 665 -46.45 -14.55 -2.03
N ASN A 666 -46.52 -14.78 -0.71
CA ASN A 666 -47.78 -14.91 0.03
C ASN A 666 -48.55 -13.58 0.24
N GLY A 667 -48.03 -12.45 -0.25
CA GLY A 667 -48.62 -11.12 -0.12
C GLY A 667 -48.27 -10.37 1.17
N SER A 668 -47.49 -10.96 2.08
CA SER A 668 -47.02 -10.25 3.28
C SER A 668 -45.97 -9.19 2.94
N LYS A 669 -46.03 -8.03 3.60
CA LYS A 669 -44.99 -7.00 3.49
C LYS A 669 -43.92 -7.27 4.54
N GLN A 670 -42.66 -7.29 4.10
CA GLN A 670 -41.49 -7.56 4.93
C GLN A 670 -40.59 -6.32 4.95
N GLU A 671 -40.01 -6.01 6.11
CA GLU A 671 -38.99 -4.98 6.30
C GLU A 671 -37.96 -5.51 7.30
N PHE A 672 -36.68 -5.49 6.91
CA PHE A 672 -35.55 -5.94 7.73
C PHE A 672 -34.58 -4.80 7.98
N SER A 673 -34.23 -4.58 9.24
CA SER A 673 -33.23 -3.62 9.69
C SER A 673 -31.89 -4.31 9.99
N PRO A 674 -30.78 -3.56 10.17
CA PRO A 674 -29.47 -4.13 10.51
C PRO A 674 -29.47 -5.02 11.76
N GLU A 675 -30.37 -4.75 12.71
CA GLU A 675 -30.53 -5.56 13.93
C GLU A 675 -31.02 -7.00 13.65
N SER A 676 -31.52 -7.26 12.44
CA SER A 676 -32.06 -8.57 12.05
C SER A 676 -30.97 -9.62 11.77
N GLY A 677 -29.69 -9.22 11.64
CA GLY A 677 -28.58 -10.15 11.36
C GLY A 677 -28.75 -10.88 10.02
N GLU A 678 -28.48 -12.19 10.00
CA GLU A 678 -28.67 -12.99 8.79
C GLU A 678 -30.13 -13.47 8.66
N VAL A 679 -30.75 -13.24 7.50
CA VAL A 679 -32.11 -13.65 7.18
C VAL A 679 -32.11 -14.52 5.92
N THR A 680 -32.59 -15.75 6.06
CA THR A 680 -32.86 -16.67 4.93
C THR A 680 -34.34 -16.69 4.58
N LEU A 681 -34.67 -16.51 3.30
CA LEU A 681 -36.03 -16.50 2.78
C LEU A 681 -36.22 -17.63 1.75
N GLU A 682 -37.16 -18.52 2.01
CA GLU A 682 -37.49 -19.68 1.17
C GLU A 682 -39.01 -19.84 1.01
N GLY A 683 -39.46 -20.61 0.02
CA GLY A 683 -40.88 -20.84 -0.23
C GLY A 683 -41.64 -19.55 -0.52
N ASP A 684 -42.84 -19.39 0.06
CA ASP A 684 -43.71 -18.23 -0.20
C ASP A 684 -43.33 -16.97 0.60
N LEU A 685 -42.28 -17.04 1.43
CA LEU A 685 -41.72 -15.90 2.16
C LEU A 685 -40.70 -15.11 1.34
N ARG A 686 -40.29 -15.62 0.18
CA ARG A 686 -39.38 -14.93 -0.74
C ARG A 686 -40.02 -13.69 -1.34
N PRO A 687 -39.21 -12.69 -1.75
CA PRO A 687 -39.74 -11.54 -2.50
C PRO A 687 -40.45 -11.99 -3.77
N ASN A 688 -41.60 -11.39 -4.07
CA ASN A 688 -42.37 -11.66 -5.28
C ASN A 688 -41.77 -10.94 -6.49
N GLY A 689 -40.52 -11.28 -6.81
CA GLY A 689 -39.78 -10.72 -7.94
C GLY A 689 -39.26 -9.29 -7.75
N GLU A 690 -39.44 -8.67 -6.59
CA GLU A 690 -38.89 -7.34 -6.29
C GLU A 690 -38.54 -7.22 -4.80
N TRP A 691 -37.35 -6.70 -4.51
CA TRP A 691 -36.95 -6.20 -3.19
C TRP A 691 -36.10 -4.94 -3.33
N MET A 692 -36.06 -4.12 -2.29
CA MET A 692 -35.38 -2.82 -2.35
C MET A 692 -34.55 -2.55 -1.10
N LEU A 693 -33.38 -1.96 -1.32
CA LEU A 693 -32.53 -1.39 -0.28
C LEU A 693 -32.88 0.09 -0.13
N VAL A 694 -33.51 0.44 0.98
CA VAL A 694 -34.02 1.79 1.25
C VAL A 694 -33.07 2.52 2.18
N ASP A 695 -32.48 3.62 1.72
CA ASP A 695 -31.78 4.56 2.60
C ASP A 695 -32.74 5.69 3.00
N LYS A 696 -33.26 5.62 4.24
CA LYS A 696 -34.24 6.57 4.77
C LYS A 696 -33.64 7.97 5.00
N CYS A 697 -32.31 8.08 5.13
CA CYS A 697 -31.65 9.36 5.38
C CYS A 697 -31.60 10.23 4.13
N VAL A 698 -31.36 9.64 2.96
CA VAL A 698 -31.27 10.36 1.67
C VAL A 698 -32.53 10.25 0.82
N GLY A 699 -33.49 9.39 1.19
CA GLY A 699 -34.76 9.27 0.48
C GLY A 699 -34.63 8.60 -0.89
N VAL A 700 -33.73 7.62 -1.01
CA VAL A 700 -33.52 6.85 -2.23
C VAL A 700 -33.53 5.35 -1.96
N SER A 701 -33.92 4.57 -2.95
CA SER A 701 -33.94 3.12 -2.90
C SER A 701 -33.32 2.49 -4.12
N LEU A 702 -32.39 1.57 -3.88
CA LEU A 702 -31.89 0.67 -4.91
C LEU A 702 -32.85 -0.52 -5.00
N VAL A 703 -33.63 -0.56 -6.08
CA VAL A 703 -34.60 -1.61 -6.33
C VAL A 703 -33.95 -2.70 -7.16
N ASN A 704 -34.08 -3.95 -6.71
CA ASN A 704 -33.70 -5.12 -7.48
C ASN A 704 -34.94 -5.93 -7.88
N THR A 705 -35.16 -6.05 -9.18
CA THR A 705 -36.28 -6.82 -9.77
C THR A 705 -35.73 -8.06 -10.45
N PHE A 706 -36.34 -9.23 -10.23
CA PHE A 706 -35.86 -10.51 -10.73
C PHE A 706 -37.02 -11.47 -11.04
N ASP A 707 -36.74 -12.52 -11.82
CA ASP A 707 -37.72 -13.59 -12.09
C ASP A 707 -37.84 -14.52 -10.87
N PRO A 708 -38.98 -14.55 -10.14
CA PRO A 708 -39.13 -15.38 -8.95
C PRO A 708 -39.13 -16.89 -9.24
N SER A 709 -39.33 -17.30 -10.50
CA SER A 709 -39.26 -18.71 -10.92
C SER A 709 -37.83 -19.23 -11.04
N GLN A 710 -36.85 -18.33 -11.17
CA GLN A 710 -35.43 -18.64 -11.32
C GLN A 710 -34.70 -18.70 -9.97
N VAL A 711 -35.28 -18.09 -8.95
CA VAL A 711 -34.75 -18.03 -7.60
C VAL A 711 -35.48 -19.08 -6.75
N SER A 712 -34.75 -19.83 -5.93
CA SER A 712 -35.30 -20.79 -4.96
C SER A 712 -35.15 -20.30 -3.52
N LYS A 713 -34.18 -19.41 -3.27
CA LYS A 713 -33.81 -18.87 -1.96
C LYS A 713 -33.24 -17.45 -2.10
N CYS A 714 -33.53 -16.59 -1.13
CA CYS A 714 -32.89 -15.29 -0.96
C CYS A 714 -32.19 -15.21 0.40
N LEU A 715 -31.05 -14.51 0.47
CA LEU A 715 -30.32 -14.27 1.72
C LEU A 715 -30.11 -12.77 1.91
N VAL A 716 -30.31 -12.28 3.13
CA VAL A 716 -29.89 -10.94 3.55
C VAL A 716 -28.88 -11.10 4.69
N HIS A 717 -27.69 -10.53 4.56
CA HIS A 717 -26.67 -10.58 5.60
C HIS A 717 -26.05 -9.19 5.82
N TRP A 718 -26.16 -8.68 7.04
CA TRP A 718 -25.60 -7.38 7.44
C TRP A 718 -24.21 -7.53 8.02
N GLY A 719 -23.23 -6.79 7.50
CA GLY A 719 -21.91 -6.65 8.09
C GLY A 719 -21.67 -5.27 8.69
N THR A 720 -20.41 -4.93 8.94
CA THR A 720 -20.04 -3.65 9.57
C THR A 720 -19.91 -2.56 8.51
N GLY A 721 -21.05 -1.99 8.12
CA GLY A 721 -21.11 -0.94 7.08
C GLY A 721 -21.38 -1.46 5.67
N ASP A 722 -21.69 -2.74 5.52
CA ASP A 722 -22.07 -3.38 4.26
C ASP A 722 -23.29 -4.31 4.42
N LEU A 723 -23.87 -4.68 3.27
CA LEU A 723 -25.04 -5.56 3.19
C LEU A 723 -24.93 -6.49 1.98
N ASN A 724 -25.16 -7.79 2.20
CA ASN A 724 -25.36 -8.77 1.14
C ASN A 724 -26.84 -9.02 0.89
N MET A 725 -27.25 -9.02 -0.38
CA MET A 725 -28.61 -9.37 -0.82
C MET A 725 -28.53 -10.42 -1.92
N GLU A 726 -28.55 -11.69 -1.54
CA GLU A 726 -28.24 -12.79 -2.45
C GLU A 726 -29.48 -13.41 -3.10
N LEU A 727 -29.34 -13.82 -4.35
CA LEU A 727 -30.32 -14.63 -5.08
C LEU A 727 -29.71 -15.99 -5.40
N TRP A 728 -30.40 -17.07 -5.03
CA TRP A 728 -29.95 -18.44 -5.23
C TRP A 728 -30.91 -19.17 -6.14
N SER A 729 -30.40 -19.86 -7.15
CA SER A 729 -31.20 -20.80 -7.93
C SER A 729 -31.49 -22.07 -7.12
N GLU A 730 -32.29 -22.98 -7.66
CA GLU A 730 -32.30 -24.35 -7.16
C GLU A 730 -30.91 -25.02 -7.34
N GLU A 731 -30.63 -26.04 -6.54
CA GLU A 731 -29.44 -26.88 -6.71
C GLU A 731 -29.80 -28.11 -7.55
N ARG A 732 -29.28 -28.20 -8.78
CA ARG A 732 -29.54 -29.34 -9.66
C ARG A 732 -28.44 -29.53 -10.72
N PRO A 733 -28.40 -30.67 -11.42
CA PRO A 733 -27.59 -30.81 -12.63
C PRO A 733 -28.10 -29.91 -13.74
N VAL A 734 -27.19 -29.42 -14.58
CA VAL A 734 -27.51 -28.66 -15.81
C VAL A 734 -27.11 -29.45 -17.05
N SER A 735 -27.82 -29.21 -18.15
CA SER A 735 -27.43 -29.63 -19.50
C SER A 735 -27.34 -28.42 -20.42
N LYS A 736 -26.89 -28.62 -21.66
CA LYS A 736 -26.88 -27.56 -22.68
C LYS A 736 -28.29 -26.97 -22.92
N ASP A 737 -29.32 -27.80 -22.81
CA ASP A 737 -30.71 -27.42 -23.06
C ASP A 737 -31.45 -26.94 -21.81
N THR A 738 -30.88 -27.15 -20.61
CA THR A 738 -31.50 -26.81 -19.32
C THR A 738 -30.52 -26.09 -18.38
N PRO A 739 -30.04 -24.90 -18.77
CA PRO A 739 -29.14 -24.13 -17.91
C PRO A 739 -29.84 -23.68 -16.62
N LEU A 740 -29.04 -23.31 -15.61
CA LEU A 740 -29.53 -22.47 -14.51
C LEU A 740 -29.35 -21.02 -14.92
N THR A 741 -30.35 -20.18 -14.70
CA THR A 741 -30.33 -18.76 -15.06
C THR A 741 -30.86 -17.93 -13.90
N ILE A 742 -30.27 -16.77 -13.65
CA ILE A 742 -30.84 -15.70 -12.81
C ILE A 742 -30.75 -14.41 -13.62
N CYS A 743 -31.91 -13.87 -13.98
CA CYS A 743 -32.05 -12.58 -14.64
C CYS A 743 -32.59 -11.56 -13.63
N HIS A 744 -31.85 -10.47 -13.43
CA HIS A 744 -32.30 -9.40 -12.56
C HIS A 744 -31.87 -8.01 -13.05
N GLN A 745 -32.48 -6.99 -12.47
CA GLN A 745 -32.29 -5.59 -12.84
C GLN A 745 -32.12 -4.74 -11.60
N TYR A 746 -31.33 -3.67 -11.71
CA TYR A 746 -31.22 -2.62 -10.70
C TYR A 746 -31.73 -1.29 -11.25
N GLU A 747 -32.54 -0.61 -10.46
CA GLU A 747 -33.06 0.73 -10.73
C GLU A 747 -32.98 1.57 -9.45
N LEU A 748 -32.63 2.85 -9.57
CA LEU A 748 -32.73 3.78 -8.46
C LEU A 748 -34.09 4.49 -8.46
N ARG A 749 -34.84 4.42 -7.34
CA ARG A 749 -36.11 5.13 -7.15
C ARG A 749 -35.99 6.14 -6.01
N GLN A 750 -36.57 7.32 -6.17
CA GLN A 750 -36.78 8.24 -5.05
C GLN A 750 -37.93 7.72 -4.19
N THR A 751 -37.73 7.64 -2.88
CA THR A 751 -38.81 7.33 -1.93
C THR A 751 -39.51 8.62 -1.55
N CYS A 752 -40.84 8.65 -1.70
CA CYS A 752 -41.68 9.77 -1.25
C CYS A 752 -41.73 9.90 0.27
#